data_AF-A0A2H5W0L4-F1
#
_entry.id   AF-A0A2H5W0L4-F1
#
_cell.length_a   1.000
_cell.length_b   1.000
_cell.length_c   1.000
_cell.angle_alpha   90.00
_cell.angle_beta   90.00
_cell.angle_gamma   90.00
#
_symmetry.space_group_name_H-M   'P 1'
#
loop_
_entity.id
_entity.type
_entity.pdbx_description
1 polymer ?
#
loop_
_entity_poly.entity_id
_entity_poly.type
_entity_poly.pdbx_seq_one_letter_code
_entity_poly.pdbx_strand_id
1 'polypeptide(L)'
;MKRFHVRTLVRQTIRELRDQGERFPDPRTRRWPCRGTRGRIRGALVVGGILLVSTPPDLQITWGSRRLEKLDGPSERAQAALAVEGRQEPGGQEQEVAEKRRDAFLLVQEVLEEAKRISDPAQRWRIRLQAADLLWTLDEPAGRSLCENLMDEIVRMEVKEERGGREQPANVGLRRALFRELLHVVIRRDSRFAARLIERLTDEEAERATGGLTRAALSQEMLAALWDASAGDVSREVSLLTDVLGRALSPGGEIPPLVSVLLTSAASSPEAGDALFRVVFSRLPILSQDSALAVLGAYLSRRFRTADSLAPLEREAQAIFAHVLARAEMLWQQARAGRAFSGSRETRRFIVSLTHDYLPLFQKFGDPAQAAQLTVYAQTLLGALPDEQRSVSPPGVAGGTLEEELQAIEREPRARVRDQRLRELALRVPPEQARKAAEKISDIQMREVTLEEVKIRQTMEQIARRQFEEAQQVAATLGDAGRRAWAFIEIARALLSDRQIEPGRALLERAIQEAMRAARTPRRAECFFDVAGLLAPLDSTRAFHILMEAIQAANEAGPEEKVDVRDEVFGGVLFTPGKLSLTYRPEIEEIELPAEPLLLAREDPYMVRLVSWRIRSPLLRSRFLLLLARALVEDVRKTGG
;
A
#
# COMPACT_ATOMS: atom_id res chain seq x y z
N MET A 1 36.14 -12.24 -29.89
CA MET A 1 35.69 -10.94 -30.44
C MET A 1 35.37 -9.84 -29.40
N LYS A 2 35.23 -10.11 -28.09
CA LYS A 2 34.92 -9.06 -27.08
C LYS A 2 36.10 -8.25 -26.53
N ARG A 3 37.37 -8.64 -26.79
CA ARG A 3 38.57 -7.88 -26.35
C ARG A 3 39.02 -6.76 -27.30
N PHE A 4 38.49 -6.71 -28.51
CA PHE A 4 38.86 -5.69 -29.50
C PHE A 4 38.10 -4.36 -29.29
N HIS A 5 36.89 -4.38 -28.76
CA HIS A 5 36.06 -3.18 -28.57
C HIS A 5 36.57 -2.24 -27.47
N VAL A 6 37.19 -2.76 -26.41
CA VAL A 6 37.70 -1.94 -25.29
C VAL A 6 38.94 -1.12 -25.71
N ARG A 7 39.77 -1.66 -26.61
CA ARG A 7 40.95 -0.94 -27.12
C ARG A 7 40.58 0.19 -28.09
N THR A 8 39.46 0.06 -28.81
CA THR A 8 38.99 1.11 -29.71
C THR A 8 38.36 2.26 -28.94
N LEU A 9 37.57 1.97 -27.89
CA LEU A 9 36.96 2.99 -27.04
C LEU A 9 38.02 3.84 -26.31
N VAL A 10 39.03 3.20 -25.70
CA VAL A 10 40.10 3.90 -24.98
C VAL A 10 40.95 4.77 -25.92
N ARG A 11 41.15 4.35 -27.18
CA ARG A 11 41.86 5.17 -28.18
C ARG A 11 41.03 6.34 -28.69
N GLN A 12 39.71 6.23 -28.68
CA GLN A 12 38.79 7.28 -29.08
C GLN A 12 38.69 8.36 -27.99
N THR A 13 38.60 7.96 -26.71
CA THR A 13 38.62 8.90 -25.57
C THR A 13 39.96 9.64 -25.43
N ILE A 14 41.08 8.96 -25.71
CA ILE A 14 42.41 9.60 -25.70
C ILE A 14 42.60 10.57 -26.88
N ARG A 15 41.90 10.37 -28.01
CA ARG A 15 41.88 11.34 -29.13
C ARG A 15 41.02 12.55 -28.80
N GLU A 16 39.84 12.35 -28.26
CA GLU A 16 38.91 13.43 -27.87
C GLU A 16 39.49 14.32 -26.76
N LEU A 17 40.27 13.75 -25.83
CA LEU A 17 40.97 14.52 -24.79
C LEU A 17 42.23 15.25 -25.30
N ARG A 18 42.76 14.87 -26.47
CA ARG A 18 43.92 15.54 -27.09
C ARG A 18 43.53 16.76 -27.92
N ASP A 19 42.32 16.76 -28.47
CA ASP A 19 41.75 17.87 -29.23
C ASP A 19 41.26 19.03 -28.32
N GLN A 20 41.16 18.80 -27.01
CA GLN A 20 40.74 19.80 -26.01
C GLN A 20 41.88 20.64 -25.43
N GLY A 21 43.11 20.53 -25.93
CA GLY A 21 44.19 21.50 -25.69
C GLY A 21 44.75 21.54 -24.26
N GLU A 22 44.41 20.59 -23.38
CA GLU A 22 45.00 20.53 -22.04
C GLU A 22 46.38 19.87 -22.05
N ARG A 23 47.42 20.65 -21.69
CA ARG A 23 48.78 20.16 -21.49
C ARG A 23 48.92 19.61 -20.07
N PHE A 24 49.09 18.30 -19.92
CA PHE A 24 49.59 17.69 -18.68
C PHE A 24 51.08 17.35 -18.79
N PRO A 25 51.86 17.53 -17.70
CA PRO A 25 53.31 17.31 -17.71
C PRO A 25 53.68 15.83 -17.57
N ASP A 26 54.81 15.49 -18.18
CA ASP A 26 55.44 14.17 -18.29
C ASP A 26 55.90 13.62 -16.92
N PRO A 27 55.57 12.36 -16.53
CA PRO A 27 55.91 11.80 -15.23
C PRO A 27 57.33 11.21 -15.23
N ARG A 28 58.35 12.00 -15.57
CA ARG A 28 59.76 11.61 -15.39
C ARG A 28 60.64 12.83 -15.12
N THR A 29 60.71 13.27 -13.87
CA THR A 29 61.94 13.80 -13.24
C THR A 29 61.71 14.21 -11.78
N ARG A 30 62.77 14.06 -11.00
CA ARG A 30 62.84 14.20 -9.54
C ARG A 30 62.78 15.66 -9.06
N ARG A 31 62.31 15.85 -7.81
CA ARG A 31 62.98 16.51 -6.65
C ARG A 31 62.03 17.43 -5.88
N TRP A 32 61.85 17.09 -4.60
CA TRP A 32 61.32 17.96 -3.55
C TRP A 32 62.23 19.16 -3.30
N PRO A 33 61.65 20.26 -2.78
CA PRO A 33 62.28 20.96 -1.67
C PRO A 33 61.31 21.18 -0.50
N CYS A 34 61.79 20.81 0.70
CA CYS A 34 61.24 21.21 1.98
C CYS A 34 61.61 22.67 2.31
N ARG A 35 60.64 23.44 2.80
CA ARG A 35 60.77 24.49 3.85
C ARG A 35 59.41 24.52 4.54
N GLY A 36 59.23 24.39 5.86
CA GLY A 36 60.16 24.50 6.97
C GLY A 36 59.68 25.62 7.89
N THR A 37 58.78 25.33 8.84
CA THR A 37 58.65 26.09 10.08
C THR A 37 58.38 25.13 11.25
N ARG A 38 59.24 25.27 12.25
CA ARG A 38 59.44 24.42 13.42
C ARG A 38 58.41 24.74 14.51
N GLY A 39 58.01 23.72 15.26
CA GLY A 39 57.26 23.87 16.51
C GLY A 39 57.23 22.58 17.34
N ARG A 40 58.40 22.20 17.87
CA ARG A 40 58.72 21.20 18.93
C ARG A 40 57.70 20.12 19.30
N ILE A 41 58.09 18.89 18.97
CA ILE A 41 57.67 17.62 19.58
C ILE A 41 58.31 17.48 20.97
N ARG A 42 57.53 17.05 21.97
CA ARG A 42 58.00 16.16 23.04
C ARG A 42 57.26 14.84 22.86
N GLY A 43 58.00 13.76 22.68
CA GLY A 43 57.47 12.44 22.38
C GLY A 43 57.04 11.66 23.62
N ALA A 44 56.23 10.63 23.39
CA ALA A 44 56.27 9.36 24.10
C ALA A 44 55.53 8.31 23.26
N LEU A 45 56.03 7.09 23.28
CA LEU A 45 55.56 5.93 22.52
C LEU A 45 54.90 4.95 23.50
N VAL A 46 53.74 4.42 23.07
CA VAL A 46 53.09 3.10 23.33
C VAL A 46 52.43 2.71 24.66
N VAL A 47 51.28 2.04 24.43
CA VAL A 47 50.64 0.85 25.07
C VAL A 47 49.53 1.10 26.07
N GLY A 48 48.30 0.74 25.66
CA GLY A 48 47.21 0.27 26.53
C GLY A 48 46.32 1.34 27.15
N GLY A 49 45.02 1.28 26.83
CA GLY A 49 43.97 1.87 27.66
C GLY A 49 43.15 3.02 27.04
N ILE A 50 41.86 2.73 26.83
CA ILE A 50 40.71 3.54 27.26
C ILE A 50 40.87 5.06 27.16
N LEU A 51 40.19 5.66 26.18
CA LEU A 51 39.91 7.09 26.14
C LEU A 51 38.74 7.40 27.09
N LEU A 52 39.06 7.81 28.31
CA LEU A 52 38.19 8.61 29.16
C LEU A 52 38.31 10.08 28.71
N VAL A 53 37.27 10.61 28.07
CA VAL A 53 37.16 12.05 27.81
C VAL A 53 36.66 12.71 29.08
N SER A 54 37.54 13.50 29.70
CA SER A 54 37.25 14.36 30.85
C SER A 54 36.33 15.51 30.44
N THR A 55 35.11 15.54 30.97
CA THR A 55 34.25 16.73 31.01
C THR A 55 34.64 17.63 32.18
N PRO A 56 34.48 18.96 32.07
CA PRO A 56 34.73 19.87 33.18
C PRO A 56 33.68 19.68 34.30
N PRO A 57 34.06 19.74 35.58
CA PRO A 57 33.10 19.82 36.68
C PRO A 57 32.69 21.28 36.81
N ASP A 58 31.40 21.55 36.66
CA ASP A 58 30.64 22.66 37.29
C ASP A 58 29.41 22.97 36.44
N LEU A 59 28.37 22.17 36.67
CA LEU A 59 26.96 22.53 36.44
C LEU A 59 26.13 21.56 37.28
N GLN A 60 26.21 21.74 38.61
CA GLN A 60 25.19 21.20 39.50
C GLN A 60 23.88 21.93 39.20
N ILE A 61 23.01 21.32 38.40
CA ILE A 61 21.60 21.71 38.32
C ILE A 61 20.96 21.25 39.64
N THR A 62 21.01 22.12 40.64
CA THR A 62 20.24 21.97 41.86
C THR A 62 18.77 22.16 41.52
N TRP A 63 17.98 21.10 41.65
CA TRP A 63 16.52 21.19 41.67
C TRP A 63 16.11 22.07 42.86
N GLY A 64 15.67 23.29 42.57
CA GLY A 64 15.26 24.28 43.55
C GLY A 64 14.03 23.85 44.32
N SER A 65 14.23 23.14 45.42
CA SER A 65 13.23 22.95 46.46
C SER A 65 13.52 23.92 47.61
N ARG A 66 12.80 25.05 47.65
CA ARG A 66 12.28 25.75 48.86
C ARG A 66 12.18 27.27 48.67
N ARG A 67 10.94 27.76 48.66
CA ARG A 67 10.48 28.84 49.56
C ARG A 67 8.94 28.90 49.56
N LEU A 68 8.34 28.16 50.48
CA LEU A 68 7.01 28.45 51.00
C LEU A 68 7.08 28.19 52.50
N GLU A 69 7.36 29.23 53.26
CA GLU A 69 7.07 29.28 54.69
C GLU A 69 6.06 30.39 54.94
N LYS A 70 5.05 30.04 55.74
CA LYS A 70 4.02 30.87 56.40
C LYS A 70 2.78 31.25 55.59
N LEU A 71 1.84 30.31 55.53
CA LEU A 71 0.41 30.57 55.68
C LEU A 71 -0.17 29.47 56.59
N ASP A 72 -0.42 29.83 57.84
CA ASP A 72 -1.04 28.97 58.85
C ASP A 72 -2.56 29.17 58.80
N GLY A 73 -3.27 28.21 58.21
CA GLY A 73 -4.73 28.16 58.22
C GLY A 73 -5.33 27.18 57.21
N PRO A 74 -6.05 26.11 57.64
CA PRO A 74 -6.67 25.14 56.72
C PRO A 74 -7.79 25.74 55.84
N SER A 75 -8.29 26.95 56.16
CA SER A 75 -9.32 27.64 55.38
C SER A 75 -8.79 28.42 54.15
N GLU A 76 -7.51 28.83 54.16
CA GLU A 76 -6.93 29.60 53.04
C GLU A 76 -6.41 28.68 51.92
N ARG A 77 -6.03 27.43 52.22
CA ARG A 77 -5.65 26.44 51.19
C ARG A 77 -6.82 26.00 50.32
N ALA A 78 -8.03 25.92 50.88
CA ALA A 78 -9.23 25.60 50.10
C ALA A 78 -9.68 26.77 49.21
N GLN A 79 -9.50 28.01 49.65
CA GLN A 79 -9.81 29.20 48.85
C GLN A 79 -8.73 29.55 47.82
N ALA A 80 -7.44 29.28 48.12
CA ALA A 80 -6.36 29.42 47.15
C ALA A 80 -6.37 28.32 46.08
N ALA A 81 -6.78 27.09 46.41
CA ALA A 81 -6.98 26.03 45.41
C ALA A 81 -8.13 26.35 44.45
N LEU A 82 -9.22 26.94 44.95
CA LEU A 82 -10.36 27.37 44.12
C LEU A 82 -10.09 28.67 43.33
N ALA A 83 -9.15 29.51 43.75
CA ALA A 83 -8.78 30.73 43.03
C ALA A 83 -7.71 30.51 41.93
N VAL A 84 -6.94 29.41 42.00
CA VAL A 84 -5.91 29.07 40.99
C VAL A 84 -6.48 28.25 39.83
N GLU A 85 -7.59 27.52 40.02
CA GLU A 85 -8.28 26.81 38.91
C GLU A 85 -9.11 27.74 37.99
N GLY A 86 -9.21 29.04 38.30
CA GLY A 86 -10.07 30.00 37.58
C GLY A 86 -9.36 31.00 36.66
N ARG A 87 -8.04 30.94 36.48
CA ARG A 87 -7.28 31.87 35.61
C ARG A 87 -6.26 31.15 34.74
N GLN A 88 -6.72 30.31 33.81
CA GLN A 88 -5.95 30.09 32.58
C GLN A 88 -6.23 31.29 31.67
N GLU A 89 -5.22 32.11 31.41
CA GLU A 89 -5.33 33.20 30.44
C GLU A 89 -5.56 32.59 29.04
N PRO A 90 -6.63 32.97 28.33
CA PRO A 90 -6.99 32.35 27.04
C PRO A 90 -5.94 32.52 25.93
N GLY A 91 -4.95 33.43 26.09
CA GLY A 91 -3.90 33.66 25.09
C GLY A 91 -2.77 32.60 25.07
N GLY A 92 -2.56 31.85 26.16
CA GLY A 92 -1.44 30.89 26.24
C GLY A 92 -1.64 29.63 25.39
N GLN A 93 -2.88 29.13 25.32
CA GLN A 93 -3.21 27.91 24.57
C GLN A 93 -3.18 28.14 23.05
N GLU A 94 -3.68 29.28 22.57
CA GLU A 94 -3.62 29.63 21.14
C GLU A 94 -2.18 29.80 20.66
N GLN A 95 -1.32 30.39 21.50
CA GLN A 95 0.10 30.55 21.19
C GLN A 95 0.82 29.19 21.14
N GLU A 96 0.54 28.29 22.07
CA GLU A 96 1.10 26.93 22.08
C GLU A 96 0.68 26.12 20.84
N VAL A 97 -0.58 26.20 20.42
CA VAL A 97 -1.08 25.56 19.19
C VAL A 97 -0.42 26.14 17.95
N ALA A 98 -0.21 27.46 17.91
CA ALA A 98 0.47 28.13 16.80
C ALA A 98 1.94 27.71 16.70
N GLU A 99 2.65 27.58 17.82
CA GLU A 99 4.03 27.09 17.88
C GLU A 99 4.12 25.63 17.40
N LYS A 100 3.25 24.74 17.89
CA LYS A 100 3.17 23.34 17.43
C LYS A 100 2.87 23.24 15.93
N ARG A 101 1.96 24.07 15.41
CA ARG A 101 1.63 24.13 13.97
C ARG A 101 2.84 24.58 13.15
N ARG A 102 3.61 25.56 13.64
CA ARG A 102 4.82 26.04 13.00
C ARG A 102 5.91 24.96 12.97
N ASP A 103 6.11 24.24 14.06
CA ASP A 103 7.09 23.16 14.15
C ASP A 103 6.74 22.00 13.22
N ALA A 104 5.46 21.60 13.20
CA ALA A 104 4.95 20.60 12.26
C ALA A 104 5.19 21.03 10.80
N PHE A 105 4.92 22.30 10.47
CA PHE A 105 5.15 22.83 9.14
C PHE A 105 6.64 22.79 8.74
N LEU A 106 7.53 23.25 9.62
CA LEU A 106 8.98 23.23 9.38
C LEU A 106 9.50 21.80 9.16
N LEU A 107 8.97 20.84 9.91
CA LEU A 107 9.36 19.44 9.75
C LEU A 107 8.88 18.85 8.42
N VAL A 108 7.67 19.20 7.96
CA VAL A 108 7.21 18.76 6.63
C VAL A 108 8.07 19.37 5.51
N GLN A 109 8.51 20.63 5.65
CA GLN A 109 9.46 21.23 4.70
C GLN A 109 10.81 20.48 4.69
N GLU A 110 11.31 20.07 5.86
CA GLU A 110 12.52 19.25 5.96
C GLU A 110 12.36 17.88 5.28
N VAL A 111 11.19 17.23 5.41
CA VAL A 111 10.87 15.99 4.68
C VAL A 111 10.96 16.23 3.17
N LEU A 112 10.45 17.35 2.66
CA LEU A 112 10.50 17.69 1.24
C LEU A 112 11.93 17.94 0.74
N GLU A 113 12.76 18.62 1.52
CA GLU A 113 14.18 18.81 1.19
C GLU A 113 14.96 17.49 1.19
N GLU A 114 14.73 16.64 2.19
CA GLU A 114 15.37 15.33 2.27
C GLU A 114 14.91 14.41 1.13
N ALA A 115 13.63 14.46 0.75
CA ALA A 115 13.11 13.66 -0.35
C ALA A 115 13.85 13.91 -1.68
N LYS A 116 14.37 15.12 -1.91
CA LYS A 116 15.18 15.43 -3.11
C LYS A 116 16.42 14.55 -3.25
N ARG A 117 16.92 13.99 -2.14
CA ARG A 117 18.11 13.10 -2.11
C ARG A 117 17.78 11.64 -2.41
N ILE A 118 16.50 11.26 -2.46
CA ILE A 118 16.07 9.89 -2.79
C ILE A 118 16.33 9.62 -4.27
N SER A 119 17.11 8.58 -4.59
CA SER A 119 17.49 8.26 -5.97
C SER A 119 16.32 7.74 -6.82
N ASP A 120 15.47 6.87 -6.26
CA ASP A 120 14.29 6.35 -6.95
C ASP A 120 13.21 7.43 -7.11
N PRO A 121 12.85 7.82 -8.36
CA PRO A 121 11.83 8.84 -8.61
C PRO A 121 10.45 8.45 -8.07
N ALA A 122 10.08 7.16 -8.08
CA ALA A 122 8.77 6.73 -7.59
C ALA A 122 8.65 6.86 -6.07
N GLN A 123 9.67 6.42 -5.33
CA GLN A 123 9.71 6.57 -3.88
C GLN A 123 9.82 8.04 -3.47
N ARG A 124 10.65 8.82 -4.16
CA ARG A 124 10.73 10.28 -3.98
C ARG A 124 9.35 10.92 -4.11
N TRP A 125 8.62 10.56 -5.17
CA TRP A 125 7.30 11.10 -5.43
C TRP A 125 6.30 10.72 -4.34
N ARG A 126 6.29 9.46 -3.88
CA ARG A 126 5.38 8.99 -2.80
C ARG A 126 5.60 9.72 -1.48
N ILE A 127 6.85 9.93 -1.07
CA ILE A 127 7.18 10.70 0.12
C ILE A 127 6.64 12.13 0.01
N ARG A 128 6.82 12.77 -1.16
CA ARG A 128 6.32 14.13 -1.39
C ARG A 128 4.80 14.19 -1.43
N LEU A 129 4.11 13.19 -1.97
CA LEU A 129 2.65 13.10 -1.91
C LEU A 129 2.17 13.02 -0.46
N GLN A 130 2.78 12.17 0.35
CA GLN A 130 2.42 12.04 1.76
C GLN A 130 2.71 13.33 2.54
N ALA A 131 3.82 14.02 2.23
CA ALA A 131 4.12 15.34 2.77
C ALA A 131 3.09 16.39 2.31
N ALA A 132 2.61 16.34 1.06
CA ALA A 132 1.56 17.22 0.56
C ALA A 132 0.24 17.04 1.31
N ASP A 133 -0.14 15.79 1.63
CA ASP A 133 -1.32 15.46 2.43
C ASP A 133 -1.23 16.05 3.86
N LEU A 134 -0.03 16.02 4.47
CA LEU A 134 0.23 16.66 5.76
C LEU A 134 0.20 18.18 5.65
N LEU A 135 0.88 18.76 4.66
CA LEU A 135 0.86 20.20 4.40
C LEU A 135 -0.56 20.70 4.19
N TRP A 136 -1.41 19.97 3.47
CA TRP A 136 -2.80 20.38 3.24
C TRP A 136 -3.57 20.63 4.54
N THR A 137 -3.25 19.86 5.58
CA THR A 137 -3.88 20.02 6.91
C THR A 137 -3.35 21.25 7.64
N LEU A 138 -2.07 21.60 7.43
CA LEU A 138 -1.40 22.72 8.08
C LEU A 138 -1.54 24.04 7.32
N ASP A 139 -1.58 24.00 6.00
CA ASP A 139 -1.59 25.07 5.01
C ASP A 139 -2.15 24.51 3.69
N GLU A 140 -3.47 24.63 3.53
CA GLU A 140 -4.21 24.12 2.37
C GLU A 140 -3.69 24.65 1.02
N PRO A 141 -3.45 25.96 0.83
CA PRO A 141 -2.82 26.48 -0.39
C PRO A 141 -1.49 25.81 -0.73
N ALA A 142 -0.60 25.62 0.25
CA ALA A 142 0.69 24.97 0.03
C ALA A 142 0.53 23.49 -0.35
N GLY A 143 -0.37 22.76 0.33
CA GLY A 143 -0.70 21.38 0.01
C GLY A 143 -1.25 21.22 -1.42
N ARG A 144 -2.18 22.10 -1.83
CA ARG A 144 -2.74 22.15 -3.18
C ARG A 144 -1.68 22.37 -4.25
N SER A 145 -0.85 23.40 -4.06
CA SER A 145 0.22 23.71 -5.00
C SER A 145 1.21 22.55 -5.14
N LEU A 146 1.54 21.87 -4.04
CA LEU A 146 2.43 20.70 -4.10
C LEU A 146 1.79 19.52 -4.85
N CYS A 147 0.50 19.25 -4.66
CA CYS A 147 -0.21 18.22 -5.43
C CYS A 147 -0.26 18.54 -6.93
N GLU A 148 -0.45 19.80 -7.31
CA GLU A 148 -0.37 20.24 -8.71
C GLU A 148 1.01 20.00 -9.31
N ASN A 149 2.07 20.37 -8.58
CA ASN A 149 3.44 20.14 -9.01
C ASN A 149 3.74 18.64 -9.18
N LEU A 150 3.24 17.80 -8.27
CA LEU A 150 3.40 16.34 -8.34
C LEU A 150 2.65 15.73 -9.53
N MET A 151 1.53 16.31 -9.94
CA MET A 151 0.83 15.91 -11.17
C MET A 151 1.67 16.21 -12.41
N ASP A 152 2.18 17.44 -12.50
CA ASP A 152 3.01 17.86 -13.63
C ASP A 152 4.30 17.03 -13.71
N GLU A 153 4.86 16.62 -12.56
CA GLU A 153 5.98 15.69 -12.50
C GLU A 153 5.65 14.30 -13.04
N ILE A 154 4.47 13.72 -12.75
CA ILE A 154 4.05 12.44 -13.33
C ILE A 154 3.94 12.56 -14.86
N VAL A 155 3.35 13.64 -15.36
CA VAL A 155 3.21 13.91 -16.81
C VAL A 155 4.59 13.95 -17.48
N ARG A 156 5.57 14.58 -16.83
CA ARG A 156 6.95 14.76 -17.33
C ARG A 156 7.88 13.59 -17.00
N MET A 157 7.40 12.56 -16.31
CA MET A 157 8.21 11.44 -15.86
C MET A 157 8.63 10.58 -17.06
N GLU A 158 9.78 10.90 -17.65
CA GLU A 158 10.48 10.09 -18.64
C GLU A 158 11.37 9.08 -17.93
N VAL A 159 10.90 7.86 -17.75
CA VAL A 159 11.75 6.78 -17.23
C VAL A 159 12.20 5.95 -18.43
N LYS A 160 13.48 6.14 -18.80
CA LYS A 160 14.17 5.31 -19.79
C LYS A 160 14.61 4.03 -19.10
N GLU A 161 14.00 2.89 -19.42
CA GLU A 161 14.58 1.60 -19.09
C GLU A 161 15.43 1.10 -20.26
N GLU A 162 16.75 1.06 -20.06
CA GLU A 162 17.66 0.37 -20.97
C GLU A 162 17.57 -1.15 -20.74
N ARG A 163 16.54 -1.79 -21.31
CA ARG A 163 16.49 -3.25 -21.41
C ARG A 163 16.34 -3.70 -22.86
N GLY A 164 17.46 -4.09 -23.46
CA GLY A 164 17.47 -5.01 -24.59
C GLY A 164 17.01 -4.47 -25.95
N GLY A 165 17.21 -3.18 -26.25
CA GLY A 165 17.12 -2.66 -27.62
C GLY A 165 15.73 -2.57 -28.24
N ARG A 166 14.67 -2.82 -27.47
CA ARG A 166 13.29 -2.45 -27.83
C ARG A 166 12.80 -1.42 -26.82
N GLU A 167 12.56 -0.20 -27.29
CA GLU A 167 11.89 0.86 -26.53
C GLU A 167 10.42 0.44 -26.28
N GLN A 168 10.18 -0.40 -25.26
CA GLN A 168 8.85 -0.50 -24.69
C GLN A 168 8.72 0.56 -23.59
N PRO A 169 7.59 1.29 -23.50
CA PRO A 169 7.34 2.21 -22.41
C PRO A 169 7.02 1.40 -21.14
N ALA A 170 8.04 0.82 -20.51
CA ALA A 170 7.93 -0.05 -19.34
C ALA A 170 7.31 0.63 -18.09
N ASN A 171 7.10 1.96 -18.16
CA ASN A 171 6.68 2.79 -17.03
C ASN A 171 5.20 3.24 -17.06
N VAL A 172 4.42 2.73 -18.00
CA VAL A 172 2.97 2.95 -18.07
C VAL A 172 2.27 2.53 -16.76
N GLY A 173 2.57 1.31 -16.29
CA GLY A 173 1.94 0.76 -15.07
C GLY A 173 2.29 1.55 -13.81
N LEU A 174 3.56 1.95 -13.67
CA LEU A 174 4.03 2.72 -12.52
C LEU A 174 3.41 4.13 -12.49
N ARG A 175 3.43 4.86 -13.61
CA ARG A 175 2.85 6.21 -13.65
C ARG A 175 1.34 6.18 -13.39
N ARG A 176 0.62 5.19 -13.93
CA ARG A 176 -0.79 4.97 -13.62
C ARG A 176 -1.01 4.69 -12.12
N ALA A 177 -0.15 3.89 -11.49
CA ALA A 177 -0.23 3.62 -10.05
C ALA A 177 -0.02 4.89 -9.22
N LEU A 178 1.02 5.69 -9.52
CA LEU A 178 1.29 6.95 -8.83
C LEU A 178 0.15 7.96 -9.04
N PHE A 179 -0.38 8.07 -10.26
CA PHE A 179 -1.52 8.95 -10.55
C PHE A 179 -2.76 8.54 -9.78
N ARG A 180 -3.04 7.23 -9.67
CA ARG A 180 -4.12 6.72 -8.80
C ARG A 180 -3.85 7.10 -7.35
N GLU A 181 -2.65 6.88 -6.83
CA GLU A 181 -2.29 7.27 -5.45
C GLU A 181 -2.54 8.77 -5.21
N LEU A 182 -2.16 9.65 -6.15
CA LEU A 182 -2.43 11.09 -6.10
C LEU A 182 -3.93 11.37 -6.01
N LEU A 183 -4.71 10.79 -6.93
CA LEU A 183 -6.15 11.02 -6.98
C LEU A 183 -6.84 10.60 -5.68
N HIS A 184 -6.49 9.45 -5.10
CA HIS A 184 -7.09 9.01 -3.84
C HIS A 184 -6.80 9.99 -2.69
N VAL A 185 -5.57 10.50 -2.61
CA VAL A 185 -5.21 11.51 -1.59
C VAL A 185 -5.99 12.80 -1.79
N VAL A 186 -6.05 13.29 -3.04
CA VAL A 186 -6.73 14.56 -3.34
C VAL A 186 -8.24 14.44 -3.18
N ILE A 187 -8.87 13.37 -3.66
CA ILE A 187 -10.32 13.13 -3.56
C ILE A 187 -10.76 13.15 -2.10
N ARG A 188 -10.00 12.48 -1.22
CA ARG A 188 -10.27 12.45 0.23
C ARG A 188 -10.23 13.84 0.88
N ARG A 189 -9.52 14.81 0.29
CA ARG A 189 -9.37 16.18 0.81
C ARG A 189 -10.34 17.17 0.15
N ASP A 190 -10.41 17.15 -1.17
CA ASP A 190 -11.23 18.03 -1.98
C ASP A 190 -11.50 17.35 -3.35
N SER A 191 -12.63 16.66 -3.43
CA SER A 191 -13.08 15.95 -4.62
C SER A 191 -13.34 16.89 -5.81
N ARG A 192 -13.73 18.15 -5.58
CA ARG A 192 -13.87 19.15 -6.66
C ARG A 192 -12.53 19.60 -7.20
N PHE A 193 -11.51 19.70 -6.36
CA PHE A 193 -10.16 19.98 -6.81
C PHE A 193 -9.57 18.82 -7.61
N ALA A 194 -9.83 17.56 -7.23
CA ALA A 194 -9.47 16.40 -8.04
C ALA A 194 -10.08 16.48 -9.46
N ALA A 195 -11.35 16.89 -9.57
CA ALA A 195 -12.01 17.07 -10.87
C ALA A 195 -11.32 18.15 -11.70
N ARG A 196 -11.02 19.31 -11.10
CA ARG A 196 -10.29 20.41 -11.78
C ARG A 196 -8.90 20.00 -12.25
N LEU A 197 -8.20 19.19 -11.47
CA LEU A 197 -6.89 18.66 -11.83
C LEU A 197 -6.96 17.79 -13.09
N ILE A 198 -7.92 16.86 -13.15
CA ILE A 198 -8.15 16.04 -14.37
C ILE A 198 -8.58 16.93 -15.53
N GLU A 199 -9.39 17.96 -15.26
CA GLU A 199 -9.86 18.86 -16.30
C GLU A 199 -8.75 19.70 -16.95
N ARG A 200 -7.69 19.99 -16.20
CA ARG A 200 -6.53 20.73 -16.68
C ARG A 200 -5.69 19.95 -17.69
N LEU A 201 -5.74 18.61 -17.64
CA LEU A 201 -4.98 17.75 -18.53
C LEU A 201 -5.62 17.74 -19.93
N THR A 202 -4.78 17.97 -20.93
CA THR A 202 -5.09 17.61 -22.33
C THR A 202 -5.15 16.09 -22.50
N ASP A 203 -5.82 15.58 -23.53
CA ASP A 203 -5.88 14.13 -23.78
C ASP A 203 -4.46 13.55 -23.97
N GLU A 204 -3.56 14.28 -24.63
CA GLU A 204 -2.16 13.86 -24.76
C GLU A 204 -1.42 13.80 -23.42
N GLU A 205 -1.65 14.76 -22.52
CA GLU A 205 -1.05 14.74 -21.18
C GLU A 205 -1.64 13.66 -20.29
N ALA A 206 -2.95 13.42 -20.39
CA ALA A 206 -3.62 12.31 -19.72
C ALA A 206 -3.03 10.97 -20.19
N GLU A 207 -2.88 10.78 -21.51
CA GLU A 207 -2.28 9.59 -22.09
C GLU A 207 -0.81 9.44 -21.65
N ARG A 208 -0.03 10.53 -21.65
CA ARG A 208 1.37 10.49 -21.16
C ARG A 208 1.45 10.12 -19.68
N ALA A 209 0.64 10.76 -18.82
CA ALA A 209 0.65 10.56 -17.37
C ALA A 209 0.19 9.16 -16.94
N THR A 210 -0.66 8.52 -17.73
CA THR A 210 -1.29 7.24 -17.36
C THR A 210 -0.81 6.08 -18.22
N GLY A 211 -0.01 6.39 -19.24
CA GLY A 211 0.48 5.43 -20.22
C GLY A 211 -0.61 4.90 -21.16
N GLY A 212 -1.42 5.82 -21.69
CA GLY A 212 -2.38 5.56 -22.75
C GLY A 212 -3.84 5.59 -22.31
N LEU A 213 -4.16 6.03 -21.10
CA LEU A 213 -5.56 6.32 -20.74
C LEU A 213 -5.93 7.71 -21.22
N THR A 214 -7.08 7.78 -21.88
CA THR A 214 -7.74 9.05 -22.21
C THR A 214 -8.25 9.72 -20.94
N ARG A 215 -8.55 11.02 -21.03
CA ARG A 215 -9.20 11.77 -19.94
C ARG A 215 -10.52 11.14 -19.49
N ALA A 216 -11.25 10.49 -20.40
CA ALA A 216 -12.47 9.74 -20.08
C ALA A 216 -12.19 8.54 -19.16
N ALA A 217 -11.12 7.78 -19.44
CA ALA A 217 -10.70 6.67 -18.60
C ALA A 217 -10.18 7.15 -17.23
N LEU A 218 -9.53 8.32 -17.15
CA LEU A 218 -9.19 8.95 -15.86
C LEU A 218 -10.42 9.35 -15.06
N SER A 219 -11.45 9.86 -15.73
CA SER A 219 -12.74 10.17 -15.10
C SER A 219 -13.41 8.90 -14.54
N GLN A 220 -13.20 7.74 -15.18
CA GLN A 220 -13.65 6.45 -14.63
C GLN A 220 -12.87 6.07 -13.37
N GLU A 221 -11.55 6.21 -13.34
CA GLU A 221 -10.75 5.96 -12.13
C GLU A 221 -11.16 6.87 -10.97
N MET A 222 -11.40 8.15 -11.25
CA MET A 222 -11.95 9.10 -10.28
C MET A 222 -13.34 8.66 -9.80
N LEU A 223 -14.20 8.19 -10.69
CA LEU A 223 -15.53 7.70 -10.33
C LEU A 223 -15.46 6.51 -9.35
N ALA A 224 -14.52 5.59 -9.55
CA ALA A 224 -14.27 4.49 -8.60
C ALA A 224 -13.85 5.03 -7.23
N ALA A 225 -12.85 5.91 -7.21
CA ALA A 225 -12.31 6.45 -5.96
C ALA A 225 -13.34 7.31 -5.20
N LEU A 226 -14.15 8.10 -5.91
CA LEU A 226 -15.27 8.84 -5.31
C LEU A 226 -16.33 7.90 -4.75
N TRP A 227 -16.64 6.81 -5.47
CA TRP A 227 -17.60 5.83 -4.98
C TRP A 227 -17.11 5.17 -3.69
N ASP A 228 -15.86 4.71 -3.66
CA ASP A 228 -15.25 4.09 -2.49
C ASP A 228 -15.19 5.06 -1.29
N ALA A 229 -14.91 6.35 -1.55
CA ALA A 229 -14.96 7.39 -0.51
C ALA A 229 -16.39 7.67 -0.02
N SER A 230 -17.37 7.67 -0.94
CA SER A 230 -18.78 7.94 -0.65
C SER A 230 -19.50 6.82 0.10
N ALA A 231 -18.95 5.60 0.11
CA ALA A 231 -19.49 4.47 0.86
C ALA A 231 -19.61 4.74 2.38
N GLY A 232 -18.95 5.80 2.90
CA GLY A 232 -19.07 6.27 4.28
C GLY A 232 -20.00 7.48 4.51
N ASP A 233 -20.31 8.31 3.50
CA ASP A 233 -21.12 9.53 3.66
C ASP A 233 -21.82 9.91 2.32
N VAL A 234 -22.97 9.27 2.07
CA VAL A 234 -23.63 9.19 0.75
C VAL A 234 -24.14 10.55 0.24
N SER A 235 -24.41 11.53 1.10
CA SER A 235 -25.19 12.71 0.72
C SER A 235 -24.37 13.86 0.09
N ARG A 236 -23.09 14.01 0.44
CA ARG A 236 -22.32 15.21 0.08
C ARG A 236 -21.73 15.22 -1.33
N GLU A 237 -21.64 14.08 -2.01
CA GLU A 237 -20.90 13.98 -3.28
C GLU A 237 -21.71 13.49 -4.50
N VAL A 238 -23.02 13.26 -4.36
CA VAL A 238 -23.86 12.74 -5.46
C VAL A 238 -23.84 13.64 -6.71
N SER A 239 -23.80 14.97 -6.52
CA SER A 239 -23.71 15.91 -7.65
C SER A 239 -22.38 15.82 -8.40
N LEU A 240 -21.29 15.57 -7.68
CA LEU A 240 -19.98 15.42 -8.30
C LEU A 240 -19.84 14.05 -8.96
N LEU A 241 -20.33 12.99 -8.31
CA LEU A 241 -20.41 11.65 -8.88
C LEU A 241 -21.18 11.64 -10.20
N THR A 242 -22.33 12.31 -10.26
CA THR A 242 -23.15 12.41 -11.48
C THR A 242 -22.47 13.22 -12.58
N ASP A 243 -21.79 14.33 -12.24
CA ASP A 243 -21.01 15.13 -13.19
C ASP A 243 -19.82 14.34 -13.76
N VAL A 244 -19.03 13.70 -12.90
CA VAL A 244 -17.89 12.85 -13.30
C VAL A 244 -18.34 11.68 -14.16
N LEU A 245 -19.44 11.01 -13.80
CA LEU A 245 -20.04 9.95 -14.62
C LEU A 245 -20.46 10.50 -15.99
N GLY A 246 -21.12 11.67 -16.03
CA GLY A 246 -21.55 12.31 -17.28
C GLY A 246 -20.41 12.59 -18.25
N ARG A 247 -19.19 12.81 -17.74
CA ARG A 247 -17.96 13.00 -18.52
C ARG A 247 -17.27 11.69 -18.89
N ALA A 248 -17.37 10.68 -18.02
CA ALA A 248 -16.81 9.35 -18.26
C ALA A 248 -17.56 8.57 -19.36
N LEU A 249 -18.81 8.93 -19.63
CA LEU A 249 -19.65 8.34 -20.68
C LEU A 249 -19.38 9.00 -22.03
N SER A 250 -18.67 8.30 -22.92
CA SER A 250 -18.39 8.77 -24.28
C SER A 250 -19.57 8.54 -25.24
N PRO A 251 -19.86 9.48 -26.17
CA PRO A 251 -20.84 9.26 -27.24
C PRO A 251 -20.43 8.08 -28.13
N GLY A 252 -21.39 7.22 -28.47
CA GLY A 252 -21.21 5.97 -29.22
C GLY A 252 -20.50 4.85 -28.44
N GLY A 253 -20.02 5.14 -27.22
CA GLY A 253 -19.24 4.22 -26.41
C GLY A 253 -20.08 3.17 -25.68
N GLU A 254 -19.41 2.08 -25.29
CA GLU A 254 -19.95 1.13 -24.33
C GLU A 254 -19.98 1.74 -22.93
N ILE A 255 -20.91 1.26 -22.09
CA ILE A 255 -20.87 1.60 -20.67
C ILE A 255 -19.62 0.97 -20.06
N PRO A 256 -18.73 1.78 -19.43
CA PRO A 256 -17.54 1.24 -18.81
C PRO A 256 -17.89 0.17 -17.77
N PRO A 257 -17.15 -0.95 -17.69
CA PRO A 257 -17.44 -2.04 -16.75
C PRO A 257 -17.57 -1.55 -15.30
N LEU A 258 -16.77 -0.55 -14.93
CA LEU A 258 -16.85 0.10 -13.63
C LEU A 258 -18.25 0.69 -13.38
N VAL A 259 -18.83 1.45 -14.32
CA VAL A 259 -20.18 2.02 -14.16
C VAL A 259 -21.23 0.92 -13.95
N SER A 260 -21.08 -0.20 -14.63
CA SER A 260 -21.93 -1.38 -14.41
C SER A 260 -21.78 -1.95 -12.99
N VAL A 261 -20.56 -2.07 -12.49
CA VAL A 261 -20.28 -2.53 -11.11
C VAL A 261 -20.84 -1.52 -10.09
N LEU A 262 -20.62 -0.24 -10.32
CA LEU A 262 -21.08 0.83 -9.43
C LEU A 262 -22.60 0.81 -9.31
N LEU A 263 -23.33 0.87 -10.43
CA LEU A 263 -24.79 0.77 -10.42
C LEU A 263 -25.27 -0.51 -9.75
N THR A 264 -24.70 -1.67 -10.07
CA THR A 264 -25.14 -2.92 -9.46
C THR A 264 -24.82 -3.01 -7.97
N SER A 265 -23.75 -2.38 -7.48
CA SER A 265 -23.41 -2.27 -6.06
C SER A 265 -24.25 -1.22 -5.32
N ALA A 266 -24.67 -0.17 -6.04
CA ALA A 266 -25.46 0.96 -5.56
C ALA A 266 -26.88 0.60 -5.12
N ALA A 267 -27.35 -0.63 -5.35
CA ALA A 267 -28.61 -1.09 -4.79
C ALA A 267 -28.64 -1.01 -3.24
N SER A 268 -27.46 -0.99 -2.60
CA SER A 268 -27.31 -0.79 -1.15
C SER A 268 -27.35 0.69 -0.72
N SER A 269 -27.27 1.61 -1.67
CA SER A 269 -27.33 3.07 -1.48
C SER A 269 -28.29 3.69 -2.52
N PRO A 270 -29.62 3.63 -2.25
CA PRO A 270 -30.65 3.94 -3.24
C PRO A 270 -30.54 5.34 -3.84
N GLU A 271 -30.22 6.37 -3.06
CA GLU A 271 -30.17 7.75 -3.54
C GLU A 271 -29.06 7.97 -4.58
N ALA A 272 -27.86 7.49 -4.29
CA ALA A 272 -26.72 7.56 -5.21
C ALA A 272 -26.95 6.67 -6.44
N GLY A 273 -27.47 5.45 -6.24
CA GLY A 273 -27.85 4.56 -7.32
C GLY A 273 -28.88 5.17 -8.27
N ASP A 274 -29.93 5.77 -7.73
CA ASP A 274 -31.01 6.40 -8.50
C ASP A 274 -30.48 7.64 -9.28
N ALA A 275 -29.58 8.41 -8.69
CA ALA A 275 -28.94 9.55 -9.36
C ALA A 275 -28.04 9.10 -10.52
N LEU A 276 -27.17 8.10 -10.30
CA LEU A 276 -26.32 7.54 -11.36
C LEU A 276 -27.16 6.90 -12.47
N PHE A 277 -28.23 6.20 -12.09
CA PHE A 277 -29.18 5.60 -13.02
C PHE A 277 -29.80 6.64 -13.95
N ARG A 278 -30.26 7.78 -13.40
CA ARG A 278 -30.79 8.89 -14.19
C ARG A 278 -29.76 9.48 -15.17
N VAL A 279 -28.49 9.58 -14.77
CA VAL A 279 -27.42 10.03 -15.66
C VAL A 279 -27.25 9.06 -16.83
N VAL A 280 -27.11 7.76 -16.57
CA VAL A 280 -26.98 6.75 -17.64
C VAL A 280 -28.22 6.75 -18.54
N PHE A 281 -29.41 6.82 -17.96
CA PHE A 281 -30.67 6.89 -18.70
C PHE A 281 -30.74 8.13 -19.61
N SER A 282 -30.35 9.31 -19.11
CA SER A 282 -30.33 10.55 -19.91
C SER A 282 -29.38 10.48 -21.11
N ARG A 283 -28.38 9.59 -21.08
CA ARG A 283 -27.41 9.37 -22.16
C ARG A 283 -27.72 8.16 -23.02
N LEU A 284 -28.83 7.45 -22.77
CA LEU A 284 -29.24 6.28 -23.55
C LEU A 284 -29.24 6.51 -25.07
N PRO A 285 -29.67 7.69 -25.61
CA PRO A 285 -29.66 7.91 -27.06
C PRO A 285 -28.27 7.93 -27.70
N ILE A 286 -27.23 8.25 -26.92
CA ILE A 286 -25.85 8.36 -27.41
C ILE A 286 -25.00 7.14 -27.03
N LEU A 287 -25.49 6.21 -26.21
CA LEU A 287 -24.74 5.03 -25.78
C LEU A 287 -25.07 3.81 -26.63
N SER A 288 -24.23 2.77 -26.55
CA SER A 288 -24.60 1.44 -27.05
C SER A 288 -25.87 0.95 -26.34
N GLN A 289 -26.99 0.88 -27.08
CA GLN A 289 -28.30 0.55 -26.53
C GLN A 289 -28.30 -0.79 -25.79
N ASP A 290 -27.67 -1.83 -26.32
CA ASP A 290 -27.65 -3.17 -25.70
C ASP A 290 -26.89 -3.17 -24.37
N SER A 291 -25.72 -2.50 -24.33
CA SER A 291 -24.91 -2.38 -23.11
C SER A 291 -25.64 -1.56 -22.05
N ALA A 292 -26.23 -0.44 -22.45
CA ALA A 292 -26.98 0.43 -21.55
C ALA A 292 -28.22 -0.24 -20.97
N LEU A 293 -29.01 -0.91 -21.80
CA LEU A 293 -30.19 -1.64 -21.34
C LEU A 293 -29.79 -2.81 -20.43
N ALA A 294 -28.71 -3.54 -20.70
CA ALA A 294 -28.28 -4.61 -19.80
C ALA A 294 -27.92 -4.07 -18.39
N VAL A 295 -27.18 -2.96 -18.33
CA VAL A 295 -26.77 -2.35 -17.05
C VAL A 295 -27.94 -1.76 -16.27
N LEU A 296 -28.82 -1.00 -16.94
CA LEU A 296 -30.01 -0.41 -16.31
C LEU A 296 -30.97 -1.50 -15.80
N GLY A 297 -31.09 -2.61 -16.53
CA GLY A 297 -31.93 -3.75 -16.14
C GLY A 297 -31.43 -4.42 -14.87
N ALA A 298 -30.13 -4.71 -14.80
CA ALA A 298 -29.51 -5.30 -13.61
C ALA A 298 -29.70 -4.41 -12.37
N TYR A 299 -29.61 -3.08 -12.52
CA TYR A 299 -29.89 -2.14 -11.44
C TYR A 299 -31.36 -2.22 -10.98
N LEU A 300 -32.32 -2.06 -11.90
CA LEU A 300 -33.75 -2.11 -11.57
C LEU A 300 -34.13 -3.44 -10.92
N SER A 301 -33.63 -4.55 -11.46
CA SER A 301 -33.88 -5.91 -10.96
C SER A 301 -33.44 -6.02 -9.50
N ARG A 302 -32.22 -5.58 -9.19
CA ARG A 302 -31.69 -5.65 -7.82
C ARG A 302 -32.39 -4.67 -6.88
N ARG A 303 -32.64 -3.44 -7.34
CA ARG A 303 -33.24 -2.35 -6.56
C ARG A 303 -34.70 -2.61 -6.18
N PHE A 304 -35.47 -3.25 -7.07
CA PHE A 304 -36.91 -3.43 -6.92
C PHE A 304 -37.36 -4.89 -6.77
N ARG A 305 -36.42 -5.85 -6.66
CA ARG A 305 -36.73 -7.28 -6.48
C ARG A 305 -37.80 -7.53 -5.42
N THR A 306 -37.62 -6.89 -4.26
CA THR A 306 -38.50 -7.05 -3.09
C THR A 306 -39.43 -5.86 -2.86
N ALA A 307 -39.39 -4.83 -3.71
CA ALA A 307 -40.18 -3.61 -3.53
C ALA A 307 -41.59 -3.78 -4.09
N ASP A 308 -42.60 -3.14 -3.50
CA ASP A 308 -43.99 -3.19 -3.99
C ASP A 308 -44.30 -2.12 -5.04
N SER A 309 -43.37 -1.20 -5.29
CA SER A 309 -43.50 -0.07 -6.20
C SER A 309 -42.16 0.23 -6.88
N LEU A 310 -42.23 0.85 -8.07
CA LEU A 310 -41.07 1.39 -8.79
C LEU A 310 -40.67 2.80 -8.35
N ALA A 311 -41.38 3.42 -7.40
CA ALA A 311 -41.01 4.73 -6.86
C ALA A 311 -39.62 4.70 -6.19
N PRO A 312 -38.77 5.72 -6.40
CA PRO A 312 -39.02 6.99 -7.08
C PRO A 312 -38.68 7.02 -8.58
N LEU A 313 -38.37 5.88 -9.21
CA LEU A 313 -37.90 5.76 -10.60
C LEU A 313 -38.99 5.28 -11.58
N GLU A 314 -40.27 5.39 -11.21
CA GLU A 314 -41.36 4.79 -11.97
C GLU A 314 -41.41 5.26 -13.42
N ARG A 315 -41.23 6.57 -13.68
CA ARG A 315 -41.27 7.14 -15.03
C ARG A 315 -40.10 6.64 -15.88
N GLU A 316 -38.89 6.66 -15.32
CA GLU A 316 -37.69 6.20 -16.00
C GLU A 316 -37.72 4.68 -16.26
N ALA A 317 -38.21 3.90 -15.29
CA ALA A 317 -38.37 2.45 -15.43
C ALA A 317 -39.40 2.08 -16.52
N GLN A 318 -40.55 2.77 -16.56
CA GLN A 318 -41.55 2.58 -17.62
C GLN A 318 -40.98 2.93 -19.00
N ALA A 319 -40.21 4.01 -19.11
CA ALA A 319 -39.53 4.35 -20.35
C ALA A 319 -38.54 3.26 -20.77
N ILE A 320 -37.75 2.71 -19.83
CA ILE A 320 -36.84 1.60 -20.11
C ILE A 320 -37.59 0.36 -20.57
N PHE A 321 -38.72 0.02 -19.96
CA PHE A 321 -39.56 -1.11 -20.41
C PHE A 321 -39.96 -0.96 -21.87
N ALA A 322 -40.38 0.23 -22.31
CA ALA A 322 -40.68 0.48 -23.71
C ALA A 322 -39.46 0.27 -24.63
N HIS A 323 -38.27 0.74 -24.23
CA HIS A 323 -37.03 0.54 -24.99
C HIS A 323 -36.63 -0.94 -25.07
N VAL A 324 -36.75 -1.67 -23.95
CA VAL A 324 -36.44 -3.11 -23.87
C VAL A 324 -37.36 -3.90 -24.78
N LEU A 325 -38.66 -3.63 -24.75
CA LEU A 325 -39.63 -4.33 -25.58
C LEU A 325 -39.39 -4.08 -27.07
N ALA A 326 -39.19 -2.83 -27.46
CA ALA A 326 -38.89 -2.46 -28.86
C ALA A 326 -37.57 -3.11 -29.35
N ARG A 327 -36.54 -3.15 -28.49
CA ARG A 327 -35.26 -3.77 -28.85
C ARG A 327 -35.36 -5.30 -28.92
N ALA A 328 -36.05 -5.93 -27.97
CA ALA A 328 -36.29 -7.37 -27.97
C ALA A 328 -37.09 -7.81 -29.20
N GLU A 329 -38.12 -7.04 -29.58
CA GLU A 329 -38.89 -7.27 -30.80
C GLU A 329 -38.00 -7.19 -32.04
N MET A 330 -37.17 -6.15 -32.16
CA MET A 330 -36.24 -6.00 -33.28
C MET A 330 -35.29 -7.20 -33.41
N LEU A 331 -34.68 -7.64 -32.30
CA LEU A 331 -33.78 -8.81 -32.30
C LEU A 331 -34.53 -10.09 -32.62
N TRP A 332 -35.76 -10.24 -32.12
CA TRP A 332 -36.61 -11.39 -32.41
C TRP A 332 -36.97 -11.48 -33.89
N GLN A 333 -37.32 -10.36 -34.52
CA GLN A 333 -37.57 -10.30 -35.96
C GLN A 333 -36.32 -10.67 -36.78
N GLN A 334 -35.14 -10.25 -36.33
CA GLN A 334 -33.87 -10.62 -36.97
C GLN A 334 -33.59 -12.13 -36.87
N ALA A 335 -33.81 -12.71 -35.68
CA ALA A 335 -33.70 -14.15 -35.46
C ALA A 335 -34.61 -14.93 -36.41
N ARG A 336 -35.87 -14.50 -36.51
CA ARG A 336 -36.90 -15.12 -37.35
C ARG A 336 -36.59 -15.02 -38.84
N ALA A 337 -35.92 -13.95 -39.26
CA ALA A 337 -35.44 -13.78 -40.63
C ALA A 337 -34.23 -14.67 -40.97
N GLY A 338 -33.79 -15.56 -40.07
CA GLY A 338 -32.67 -16.49 -40.30
C GLY A 338 -31.31 -15.79 -40.36
N ARG A 339 -31.21 -14.54 -39.90
CA ARG A 339 -29.93 -13.85 -39.81
C ARG A 339 -29.16 -14.42 -38.63
N ALA A 340 -28.01 -15.04 -38.90
CA ALA A 340 -27.14 -15.54 -37.84
C ALA A 340 -26.79 -14.40 -36.88
N PHE A 341 -26.96 -14.66 -35.58
CA PHE A 341 -26.50 -13.73 -34.55
C PHE A 341 -24.97 -13.69 -34.55
N SER A 342 -24.38 -12.82 -35.37
CA SER A 342 -23.03 -12.31 -35.12
C SER A 342 -23.06 -11.29 -33.97
N GLY A 343 -23.85 -11.59 -32.93
CA GLY A 343 -24.16 -10.67 -31.85
C GLY A 343 -22.88 -10.28 -31.16
N SER A 344 -22.66 -8.96 -31.08
CA SER A 344 -21.62 -8.40 -30.24
C SER A 344 -21.81 -8.91 -28.80
N ARG A 345 -20.77 -8.84 -27.98
CA ARG A 345 -20.83 -9.31 -26.58
C ARG A 345 -21.97 -8.63 -25.81
N GLU A 346 -22.32 -7.41 -26.21
CA GLU A 346 -23.36 -6.56 -25.64
C GLU A 346 -24.76 -7.11 -25.93
N THR A 347 -25.05 -7.48 -27.18
CA THR A 347 -26.33 -8.09 -27.55
C THR A 347 -26.56 -9.39 -26.77
N ARG A 348 -25.51 -10.20 -26.57
CA ARG A 348 -25.62 -11.43 -25.76
C ARG A 348 -25.93 -11.11 -24.30
N ARG A 349 -25.24 -10.11 -23.73
CA ARG A 349 -25.48 -9.68 -22.35
C ARG A 349 -26.90 -9.15 -22.16
N PHE A 350 -27.42 -8.40 -23.13
CA PHE A 350 -28.80 -7.95 -23.16
C PHE A 350 -29.79 -9.13 -23.23
N ILE A 351 -29.58 -10.12 -24.11
CA ILE A 351 -30.44 -11.31 -24.20
C ILE A 351 -30.49 -12.05 -22.86
N VAL A 352 -29.35 -12.22 -22.19
CA VAL A 352 -29.32 -12.84 -20.86
C VAL A 352 -30.07 -12.00 -19.82
N SER A 353 -29.95 -10.66 -19.88
CA SER A 353 -30.65 -9.76 -18.95
C SER A 353 -32.17 -9.72 -19.19
N LEU A 354 -32.65 -10.01 -20.40
CA LEU A 354 -34.10 -10.14 -20.67
C LEU A 354 -34.75 -11.16 -19.74
N THR A 355 -34.12 -12.33 -19.59
CA THR A 355 -34.64 -13.42 -18.75
C THR A 355 -34.42 -13.17 -17.27
N HIS A 356 -33.21 -12.75 -16.88
CA HIS A 356 -32.82 -12.70 -15.47
C HIS A 356 -33.21 -11.41 -14.77
N ASP A 357 -33.22 -10.29 -15.48
CA ASP A 357 -33.41 -8.96 -14.89
C ASP A 357 -34.78 -8.35 -15.25
N TYR A 358 -35.15 -8.37 -16.53
CA TYR A 358 -36.35 -7.68 -16.99
C TYR A 358 -37.64 -8.47 -16.83
N LEU A 359 -37.65 -9.76 -17.19
CA LEU A 359 -38.87 -10.56 -17.14
C LEU A 359 -39.55 -10.56 -15.75
N PRO A 360 -38.83 -10.74 -14.62
CA PRO A 360 -39.45 -10.64 -13.30
C PRO A 360 -40.07 -9.26 -13.01
N LEU A 361 -39.45 -8.18 -13.50
CA LEU A 361 -39.96 -6.82 -13.33
C LEU A 361 -41.22 -6.58 -14.16
N PHE A 362 -41.27 -7.05 -15.40
CA PHE A 362 -42.45 -6.96 -16.25
C PHE A 362 -43.63 -7.76 -15.68
N GLN A 363 -43.37 -8.95 -15.12
CA GLN A 363 -44.40 -9.75 -14.46
C GLN A 363 -44.96 -9.07 -13.22
N LYS A 364 -44.13 -8.31 -12.48
CA LYS A 364 -44.52 -7.67 -11.23
C LYS A 364 -45.16 -6.29 -11.43
N PHE A 365 -44.64 -5.48 -12.35
CA PHE A 365 -44.99 -4.07 -12.49
C PHE A 365 -45.49 -3.67 -13.89
N GLY A 366 -45.35 -4.54 -14.89
CA GLY A 366 -45.73 -4.27 -16.27
C GLY A 366 -47.16 -4.70 -16.60
N ASP A 367 -47.59 -4.40 -17.82
CA ASP A 367 -48.83 -4.94 -18.39
C ASP A 367 -48.67 -6.46 -18.62
N PRO A 368 -49.61 -7.31 -18.16
CA PRO A 368 -49.61 -8.74 -18.43
C PRO A 368 -49.40 -9.10 -19.91
N ALA A 369 -49.93 -8.31 -20.84
CA ALA A 369 -49.76 -8.53 -22.27
C ALA A 369 -48.29 -8.34 -22.70
N GLN A 370 -47.62 -7.30 -22.18
CA GLN A 370 -46.21 -7.03 -22.46
C GLN A 370 -45.30 -8.08 -21.81
N ALA A 371 -45.63 -8.55 -20.60
CA ALA A 371 -44.87 -9.61 -19.94
C ALA A 371 -44.94 -10.94 -20.71
N ALA A 372 -46.13 -11.29 -21.23
CA ALA A 372 -46.30 -12.45 -22.09
C ALA A 372 -45.48 -12.33 -23.40
N GLN A 373 -45.54 -11.16 -24.03
CA GLN A 373 -44.76 -10.86 -25.25
C GLN A 373 -43.25 -10.96 -25.01
N LEU A 374 -42.75 -10.36 -23.91
CA LEU A 374 -41.34 -10.40 -23.55
C LEU A 374 -40.86 -11.83 -23.24
N THR A 375 -41.71 -12.66 -22.63
CA THR A 375 -41.41 -14.08 -22.37
C THR A 375 -41.12 -14.82 -23.67
N VAL A 376 -41.96 -14.62 -24.70
CA VAL A 376 -41.78 -15.23 -26.03
C VAL A 376 -40.48 -14.77 -26.66
N TYR A 377 -40.18 -13.46 -26.61
CA TYR A 377 -38.93 -12.92 -27.13
C TYR A 377 -37.70 -13.49 -26.43
N ALA A 378 -37.67 -13.47 -25.10
CA ALA A 378 -36.54 -13.94 -24.31
C ALA A 378 -36.23 -15.42 -24.55
N GLN A 379 -37.24 -16.29 -24.57
CA GLN A 379 -37.07 -17.72 -24.83
C GLN A 379 -36.52 -18.00 -26.24
N THR A 380 -37.09 -17.32 -27.26
CA THR A 380 -36.65 -17.48 -28.65
C THR A 380 -35.20 -17.00 -28.82
N LEU A 381 -34.85 -15.86 -28.24
CA LEU A 381 -33.51 -15.28 -28.33
C LEU A 381 -32.46 -16.09 -27.57
N LEU A 382 -32.81 -16.61 -26.39
CA LEU A 382 -31.90 -17.45 -25.58
C LEU A 382 -31.60 -18.78 -26.29
N GLY A 383 -32.61 -19.39 -26.93
CA GLY A 383 -32.46 -20.61 -27.72
C GLY A 383 -31.58 -20.44 -28.96
N ALA A 384 -31.42 -19.21 -29.45
CA ALA A 384 -30.57 -18.88 -30.59
C ALA A 384 -29.07 -18.68 -30.23
N LEU A 385 -28.68 -18.77 -28.95
CA LEU A 385 -27.28 -18.64 -28.50
C LEU A 385 -26.53 -20.00 -28.47
N PRO A 386 -25.23 -20.06 -28.86
CA PRO A 386 -24.41 -21.29 -28.87
C PRO A 386 -24.20 -21.96 -27.49
N ASP A 387 -24.06 -23.30 -27.46
CA ASP A 387 -23.96 -24.13 -26.24
C ASP A 387 -22.71 -23.91 -25.39
N GLU A 388 -21.54 -23.66 -25.99
CA GLU A 388 -20.26 -23.43 -25.27
C GLU A 388 -20.30 -22.21 -24.32
N GLN A 389 -21.31 -21.36 -24.48
CA GLN A 389 -21.50 -20.12 -23.74
C GLN A 389 -22.54 -20.27 -22.61
N ARG A 390 -22.98 -21.52 -22.31
CA ARG A 390 -23.96 -21.86 -21.26
C ARG A 390 -23.36 -22.32 -19.92
N SER A 391 -22.03 -22.40 -19.76
CA SER A 391 -21.40 -23.01 -18.56
C SER A 391 -20.34 -22.13 -17.86
N VAL A 392 -20.61 -21.75 -16.62
CA VAL A 392 -19.61 -21.34 -15.62
C VAL A 392 -20.00 -22.00 -14.30
N SER A 393 -19.32 -23.10 -13.95
CA SER A 393 -19.29 -23.66 -12.60
C SER A 393 -17.84 -23.80 -12.16
N PRO A 394 -17.49 -23.49 -10.88
CA PRO A 394 -16.10 -23.44 -10.43
C PRO A 394 -15.54 -24.83 -10.04
N PRO A 395 -14.20 -25.01 -10.11
CA PRO A 395 -13.51 -26.26 -9.77
C PRO A 395 -13.25 -26.38 -8.26
N GLY A 396 -13.42 -27.57 -7.69
CA GLY A 396 -12.88 -27.87 -6.36
C GLY A 396 -13.67 -28.85 -5.50
N VAL A 397 -13.76 -30.12 -5.90
CA VAL A 397 -13.98 -31.23 -4.95
C VAL A 397 -13.29 -32.49 -5.49
N ALA A 398 -12.08 -32.79 -5.03
CA ALA A 398 -11.51 -34.13 -5.11
C ALA A 398 -11.27 -34.60 -3.67
N GLY A 399 -12.07 -35.57 -3.20
CA GLY A 399 -12.11 -36.02 -1.81
C GLY A 399 -11.46 -37.39 -1.60
N GLY A 400 -10.13 -37.43 -1.42
CA GLY A 400 -9.40 -38.60 -0.94
C GLY A 400 -8.77 -38.35 0.45
N THR A 401 -8.36 -39.40 1.15
CA THR A 401 -7.66 -39.29 2.45
C THR A 401 -6.18 -38.93 2.28
N LEU A 402 -5.56 -38.28 3.28
CA LEU A 402 -4.14 -37.86 3.21
C LEU A 402 -3.17 -39.01 2.88
N GLU A 403 -3.42 -40.19 3.46
CA GLU A 403 -2.54 -41.35 3.26
C GLU A 403 -2.61 -41.89 1.83
N GLU A 404 -3.79 -41.85 1.21
CA GLU A 404 -3.98 -42.23 -0.20
C GLU A 404 -3.27 -41.25 -1.13
N GLU A 405 -3.34 -39.95 -0.84
CA GLU A 405 -2.60 -38.93 -1.59
C GLU A 405 -1.08 -39.09 -1.44
N LEU A 406 -0.58 -39.36 -0.23
CA LEU A 406 0.83 -39.65 0.01
C LEU A 406 1.33 -40.86 -0.79
N GLN A 407 0.59 -41.97 -0.73
CA GLN A 407 0.94 -43.19 -1.48
C GLN A 407 0.87 -42.97 -3.00
N ALA A 408 -0.10 -42.18 -3.48
CA ALA A 408 -0.19 -41.83 -4.88
C ALA A 408 1.02 -41.00 -5.35
N ILE A 409 1.48 -40.05 -4.53
CA ILE A 409 2.67 -39.25 -4.81
C ILE A 409 3.94 -40.11 -4.76
N GLU A 410 4.08 -41.02 -3.80
CA GLU A 410 5.28 -41.88 -3.68
C GLU A 410 5.49 -42.81 -4.89
N ARG A 411 4.41 -43.20 -5.57
CA ARG A 411 4.47 -43.99 -6.81
C ARG A 411 5.00 -43.21 -8.01
N GLU A 412 5.15 -41.89 -7.92
CA GLU A 412 5.71 -41.07 -8.99
C GLU A 412 7.20 -41.45 -9.23
N PRO A 413 7.57 -41.95 -10.43
CA PRO A 413 8.94 -42.40 -10.70
C PRO A 413 9.95 -41.26 -10.77
N ARG A 414 9.51 -40.05 -11.12
CA ARG A 414 10.41 -38.89 -11.24
C ARG A 414 10.59 -38.22 -9.89
N ALA A 415 11.77 -38.39 -9.28
CA ALA A 415 12.12 -37.84 -7.96
C ALA A 415 11.80 -36.33 -7.84
N ARG A 416 12.13 -35.52 -8.85
CA ARG A 416 11.84 -34.08 -8.86
C ARG A 416 10.33 -33.75 -8.81
N VAL A 417 9.51 -34.48 -9.57
CA VAL A 417 8.04 -34.29 -9.59
C VAL A 417 7.42 -34.80 -8.29
N ARG A 418 7.92 -35.93 -7.78
CA ARG A 418 7.53 -36.49 -6.48
C ARG A 418 7.79 -35.48 -5.35
N ASP A 419 9.01 -34.98 -5.26
CA ASP A 419 9.44 -34.04 -4.21
C ASP A 419 8.64 -32.72 -4.29
N GLN A 420 8.37 -32.21 -5.50
CA GLN A 420 7.50 -31.05 -5.69
C GLN A 420 6.06 -31.30 -5.19
N ARG A 421 5.47 -32.45 -5.54
CA ARG A 421 4.11 -32.81 -5.07
C ARG A 421 4.06 -33.05 -3.56
N LEU A 422 5.10 -33.64 -2.97
CA LEU A 422 5.22 -33.81 -1.52
C LEU A 422 5.30 -32.46 -0.81
N ARG A 423 6.04 -31.50 -1.37
CA ARG A 423 6.07 -30.12 -0.89
C ARG A 423 4.69 -29.45 -0.98
N GLU A 424 4.04 -29.50 -2.15
CA GLU A 424 2.70 -28.93 -2.35
C GLU A 424 1.68 -29.52 -1.36
N LEU A 425 1.76 -30.83 -1.13
CA LEU A 425 0.94 -31.51 -0.12
C LEU A 425 1.25 -31.00 1.29
N ALA A 426 2.52 -30.94 1.69
CA ALA A 426 2.94 -30.45 2.99
C ALA A 426 2.45 -29.01 3.25
N LEU A 427 2.47 -28.15 2.23
CA LEU A 427 2.02 -26.76 2.34
C LEU A 427 0.48 -26.61 2.33
N ARG A 428 -0.26 -27.61 1.84
CA ARG A 428 -1.73 -27.60 1.84
C ARG A 428 -2.33 -28.17 3.12
N VAL A 429 -1.72 -29.19 3.70
CA VAL A 429 -2.26 -29.91 4.87
C VAL A 429 -1.98 -29.16 6.19
N PRO A 430 -2.66 -29.50 7.29
CA PRO A 430 -2.37 -28.94 8.62
C PRO A 430 -0.92 -29.23 9.07
N PRO A 431 -0.27 -28.34 9.85
CA PRO A 431 1.16 -28.46 10.18
C PRO A 431 1.57 -29.78 10.85
N GLU A 432 0.70 -30.34 11.69
CA GLU A 432 0.90 -31.62 12.37
C GLU A 432 1.10 -32.79 11.39
N GLN A 433 0.43 -32.71 10.23
CA GLN A 433 0.51 -33.71 9.17
C GLN A 433 1.54 -33.34 8.10
N ALA A 434 1.79 -32.04 7.92
CA ALA A 434 2.71 -31.50 6.92
C ALA A 434 4.14 -32.00 7.09
N ARG A 435 4.58 -32.20 8.34
CA ARG A 435 5.92 -32.72 8.65
C ARG A 435 6.16 -34.10 8.04
N LYS A 436 5.17 -35.00 8.08
CA LYS A 436 5.28 -36.35 7.49
C LYS A 436 5.49 -36.31 5.98
N ALA A 437 4.78 -35.40 5.30
CA ALA A 437 4.94 -35.20 3.86
C ALA A 437 6.31 -34.58 3.53
N ALA A 438 6.74 -33.59 4.31
CA ALA A 438 8.03 -32.91 4.12
C ALA A 438 9.24 -33.85 4.35
N GLU A 439 9.20 -34.71 5.35
CA GLU A 439 10.29 -35.65 5.66
C GLU A 439 10.54 -36.68 4.54
N LYS A 440 9.53 -36.95 3.71
CA LYS A 440 9.61 -37.86 2.55
C LYS A 440 10.27 -37.24 1.31
N ILE A 441 10.52 -35.92 1.32
CA ILE A 441 11.23 -35.22 0.24
C ILE A 441 12.67 -35.72 0.18
N SER A 442 13.12 -36.12 -1.02
CA SER A 442 14.44 -36.72 -1.22
C SER A 442 15.54 -35.67 -1.32
N ASP A 443 15.27 -34.55 -1.98
CA ASP A 443 16.17 -33.40 -2.05
C ASP A 443 16.36 -32.75 -0.67
N ILE A 444 17.61 -32.70 -0.19
CA ILE A 444 17.95 -32.23 1.16
C ILE A 444 17.60 -30.75 1.33
N GLN A 445 17.93 -29.91 0.35
CA GLN A 445 17.69 -28.47 0.43
C GLN A 445 16.19 -28.16 0.40
N MET A 446 15.44 -28.81 -0.50
CA MET A 446 13.99 -28.67 -0.56
C MET A 446 13.34 -29.13 0.74
N ARG A 447 13.76 -30.28 1.29
CA ARG A 447 13.25 -30.80 2.56
C ARG A 447 13.50 -29.82 3.71
N GLU A 448 14.71 -29.27 3.84
CA GLU A 448 15.04 -28.31 4.89
C GLU A 448 14.19 -27.04 4.79
N VAL A 449 14.07 -26.48 3.58
CA VAL A 449 13.24 -25.30 3.30
C VAL A 449 11.76 -25.58 3.62
N THR A 450 11.23 -26.73 3.18
CA THR A 450 9.83 -27.11 3.44
C THR A 450 9.58 -27.35 4.93
N LEU A 451 10.49 -27.98 5.66
CA LEU A 451 10.36 -28.16 7.11
C LEU A 451 10.37 -26.82 7.85
N GLU A 452 11.21 -25.88 7.43
CA GLU A 452 11.24 -24.53 8.00
C GLU A 452 9.92 -23.77 7.72
N GLU A 453 9.38 -23.85 6.51
CA GLU A 453 8.05 -23.31 6.15
C GLU A 453 6.93 -23.92 7.00
N VAL A 454 6.98 -25.23 7.26
CA VAL A 454 6.01 -25.91 8.12
C VAL A 454 6.09 -25.38 9.55
N LYS A 455 7.29 -25.18 10.11
CA LYS A 455 7.46 -24.58 11.45
C LYS A 455 6.91 -23.15 11.51
N ILE A 456 7.15 -22.35 10.48
CA ILE A 456 6.62 -20.99 10.38
C ILE A 456 5.08 -21.01 10.38
N ARG A 457 4.46 -21.87 9.56
CA ARG A 457 3.00 -22.03 9.53
C ARG A 457 2.46 -22.48 10.88
N GLN A 458 3.11 -23.45 11.51
CA GLN A 458 2.74 -23.94 12.84
C GLN A 458 2.80 -22.82 13.89
N THR A 459 3.87 -22.03 13.89
CA THR A 459 4.03 -20.89 14.80
C THR A 459 2.88 -19.88 14.61
N MET A 460 2.58 -19.48 13.36
CA MET A 460 1.51 -18.53 13.07
C MET A 460 0.12 -19.07 13.43
N GLU A 461 -0.13 -20.35 13.19
CA GLU A 461 -1.38 -21.00 13.58
C GLU A 461 -1.54 -21.06 15.12
N GLN A 462 -0.47 -21.35 15.84
CA GLN A 462 -0.46 -21.35 17.31
C GLN A 462 -0.68 -19.95 17.88
N ILE A 463 -0.06 -18.91 17.30
CA ILE A 463 -0.34 -17.50 17.65
C ILE A 463 -1.83 -17.19 17.44
N ALA A 464 -2.40 -17.55 16.29
CA ALA A 464 -3.81 -17.33 15.99
C ALA A 464 -4.75 -18.06 16.96
N ARG A 465 -4.33 -19.24 17.45
CA ARG A 465 -5.04 -20.05 18.45
C ARG A 465 -4.74 -19.63 19.90
N ARG A 466 -3.91 -18.61 20.13
CA ARG A 466 -3.47 -18.13 21.45
C ARG A 466 -2.72 -19.19 22.28
N GLN A 467 -2.03 -20.09 21.60
CA GLN A 467 -1.16 -21.13 22.18
C GLN A 467 0.29 -20.61 22.21
N PHE A 468 0.54 -19.63 23.07
CA PHE A 468 1.76 -18.81 23.01
C PHE A 468 3.01 -19.57 23.47
N GLU A 469 2.88 -20.45 24.46
CA GLU A 469 3.97 -21.31 24.93
C GLU A 469 4.41 -22.29 23.84
N GLU A 470 3.46 -22.94 23.17
CA GLU A 470 3.76 -23.84 22.05
C GLU A 470 4.37 -23.07 20.88
N ALA A 471 3.81 -21.89 20.54
CA ALA A 471 4.36 -21.01 19.50
C ALA A 471 5.82 -20.64 19.81
N GLN A 472 6.13 -20.32 21.06
CA GLN A 472 7.48 -19.99 21.49
C GLN A 472 8.44 -21.18 21.35
N GLN A 473 7.99 -22.39 21.70
CA GLN A 473 8.79 -23.60 21.56
C GLN A 473 9.11 -23.89 20.09
N VAL A 474 8.12 -23.81 19.20
CA VAL A 474 8.32 -24.03 17.77
C VAL A 474 9.21 -22.93 17.18
N ALA A 475 8.96 -21.66 17.51
CA ALA A 475 9.75 -20.51 17.05
C ALA A 475 11.24 -20.65 17.44
N ALA A 476 11.54 -21.16 18.64
CA ALA A 476 12.92 -21.36 19.09
C ALA A 476 13.71 -22.38 18.23
N THR A 477 13.01 -23.24 17.47
CA THR A 477 13.63 -24.25 16.60
C THR A 477 13.87 -23.78 15.15
N LEU A 478 13.54 -22.53 14.83
CA LEU A 478 13.84 -21.95 13.51
C LEU A 478 15.35 -21.79 13.34
N GLY A 479 15.86 -22.07 12.14
CA GLY A 479 17.30 -22.11 11.86
C GLY A 479 17.96 -20.73 11.88
N ASP A 480 17.26 -19.70 11.40
CA ASP A 480 17.79 -18.34 11.29
C ASP A 480 17.47 -17.48 12.53
N ALA A 481 18.47 -16.78 13.07
CA ALA A 481 18.31 -15.92 14.25
C ALA A 481 17.40 -14.72 13.97
N GLY A 482 17.42 -14.15 12.77
CA GLY A 482 16.51 -13.08 12.37
C GLY A 482 15.06 -13.54 12.34
N ARG A 483 14.79 -14.74 11.83
CA ARG A 483 13.45 -15.36 11.86
C ARG A 483 13.00 -15.69 13.26
N ARG A 484 13.89 -16.21 14.12
CA ARG A 484 13.58 -16.43 15.55
C ARG A 484 13.21 -15.13 16.25
N ALA A 485 13.99 -14.07 16.04
CA ALA A 485 13.71 -12.75 16.59
C ALA A 485 12.31 -12.26 16.17
N TRP A 486 12.01 -12.33 14.87
CA TRP A 486 10.70 -11.92 14.35
C TRP A 486 9.55 -12.77 14.90
N ALA A 487 9.71 -14.10 14.97
CA ALA A 487 8.68 -14.97 15.53
C ALA A 487 8.38 -14.60 17.00
N PHE A 488 9.41 -14.29 17.79
CA PHE A 488 9.22 -13.79 19.15
C PHE A 488 8.55 -12.40 19.19
N ILE A 489 8.83 -11.51 18.24
CA ILE A 489 8.15 -10.21 18.11
C ILE A 489 6.64 -10.41 17.89
N GLU A 490 6.23 -11.31 17.00
CA GLU A 490 4.79 -11.51 16.74
C GLU A 490 4.06 -12.19 17.90
N ILE A 491 4.69 -13.16 18.56
CA ILE A 491 4.13 -13.74 19.78
C ILE A 491 4.01 -12.66 20.86
N ALA A 492 5.03 -11.80 21.02
CA ALA A 492 5.00 -10.70 21.98
C ALA A 492 3.89 -9.69 21.64
N ARG A 493 3.72 -9.34 20.37
CA ARG A 493 2.65 -8.46 19.88
C ARG A 493 1.27 -9.01 20.23
N ALA A 494 1.07 -10.32 20.03
CA ALA A 494 -0.17 -10.99 20.38
C ALA A 494 -0.42 -11.01 21.91
N LEU A 495 0.61 -11.31 22.71
CA LEU A 495 0.55 -11.25 24.17
C LEU A 495 0.20 -9.85 24.69
N LEU A 496 0.82 -8.81 24.14
CA LEU A 496 0.56 -7.41 24.52
C LEU A 496 -0.87 -7.00 24.16
N SER A 497 -1.37 -7.45 23.01
CA SER A 497 -2.74 -7.22 22.57
C SER A 497 -3.76 -7.91 23.49
N ASP A 498 -3.41 -9.08 24.04
CA ASP A 498 -4.17 -9.79 25.09
C ASP A 498 -3.92 -9.23 26.51
N ARG A 499 -3.26 -8.06 26.63
CA ARG A 499 -2.92 -7.36 27.88
C ARG A 499 -2.00 -8.16 28.81
N GLN A 500 -1.28 -9.16 28.29
CA GLN A 500 -0.26 -9.91 29.01
C GLN A 500 1.09 -9.18 28.92
N ILE A 501 1.21 -8.08 29.68
CA ILE A 501 2.33 -7.13 29.57
C ILE A 501 3.67 -7.77 29.93
N GLU A 502 3.79 -8.40 31.11
CA GLU A 502 5.06 -8.97 31.55
C GLU A 502 5.56 -10.13 30.68
N PRO A 503 4.71 -11.12 30.29
CA PRO A 503 5.12 -12.14 29.32
C PRO A 503 5.53 -11.56 27.97
N GLY A 504 4.78 -10.57 27.47
CA GLY A 504 5.11 -9.86 26.23
C GLY A 504 6.47 -9.17 26.30
N ARG A 505 6.74 -8.42 27.39
CA ARG A 505 8.01 -7.71 27.61
C ARG A 505 9.20 -8.68 27.72
N ALA A 506 9.05 -9.77 28.47
CA ALA A 506 10.09 -10.79 28.58
C ALA A 506 10.42 -11.41 27.21
N LEU A 507 9.41 -11.57 26.35
CA LEU A 507 9.61 -12.10 25.01
C LEU A 507 10.24 -11.08 24.06
N LEU A 508 9.97 -9.80 24.20
CA LEU A 508 10.68 -8.74 23.47
C LEU A 508 12.17 -8.71 23.81
N GLU A 509 12.56 -8.91 25.07
CA GLU A 509 13.99 -9.00 25.44
C GLU A 509 14.66 -10.24 24.82
N ARG A 510 13.95 -11.37 24.70
CA ARG A 510 14.43 -12.53 23.93
C ARG A 510 14.56 -12.22 22.44
N ALA A 511 13.62 -11.48 21.86
CA ALA A 511 13.69 -11.05 20.47
C ALA A 511 14.92 -10.15 20.22
N ILE A 512 15.23 -9.22 21.13
CA ILE A 512 16.43 -8.37 21.08
C ILE A 512 17.68 -9.25 21.05
N GLN A 513 17.79 -10.24 21.94
CA GLN A 513 18.94 -11.13 21.99
C GLN A 513 19.15 -11.92 20.69
N GLU A 514 18.07 -12.44 20.09
CA GLU A 514 18.15 -13.12 18.80
C GLU A 514 18.48 -12.16 17.66
N ALA A 515 17.93 -10.94 17.65
CA ALA A 515 18.25 -9.91 16.67
C ALA A 515 19.72 -9.45 16.76
N MET A 516 20.30 -9.41 17.96
CA MET A 516 21.74 -9.15 18.13
C MET A 516 22.62 -10.26 17.57
N ARG A 517 22.16 -11.51 17.59
CA ARG A 517 22.85 -12.68 17.00
C ARG A 517 22.67 -12.80 15.49
N ALA A 518 21.64 -12.14 14.94
CA ALA A 518 21.34 -12.17 13.52
C ALA A 518 22.44 -11.52 12.67
N ALA A 519 22.53 -11.96 11.41
CA ALA A 519 23.42 -11.35 10.44
C ALA A 519 23.12 -9.84 10.25
N ARG A 520 24.12 -9.08 9.77
CA ARG A 520 23.98 -7.65 9.47
C ARG A 520 23.18 -7.43 8.18
N THR A 521 21.90 -7.78 8.22
CA THR A 521 20.95 -7.66 7.12
C THR A 521 19.85 -6.65 7.47
N PRO A 522 19.05 -6.18 6.50
CA PRO A 522 17.98 -5.22 6.78
C PRO A 522 16.91 -5.81 7.71
N ARG A 523 16.69 -7.13 7.66
CA ARG A 523 15.81 -7.86 8.59
C ARG A 523 16.18 -7.64 10.05
N ARG A 524 17.48 -7.54 10.38
CA ARG A 524 17.94 -7.26 11.74
C ARG A 524 17.50 -5.86 12.18
N ALA A 525 17.63 -4.87 11.31
CA ALA A 525 17.19 -3.51 11.58
C ALA A 525 15.68 -3.43 11.77
N GLU A 526 14.92 -4.11 10.90
CA GLU A 526 13.46 -4.20 11.00
C GLU A 526 13.01 -4.82 12.33
N CYS A 527 13.64 -5.91 12.78
CA CYS A 527 13.34 -6.51 14.08
C CYS A 527 13.54 -5.50 15.23
N PHE A 528 14.61 -4.70 15.20
CA PHE A 528 14.82 -3.67 16.22
C PHE A 528 13.80 -2.53 16.12
N PHE A 529 13.41 -2.10 14.92
CA PHE A 529 12.34 -1.11 14.75
C PHE A 529 11.02 -1.60 15.34
N ASP A 530 10.63 -2.85 15.03
CA ASP A 530 9.41 -3.47 15.55
C ASP A 530 9.45 -3.58 17.08
N VAL A 531 10.58 -4.02 17.66
CA VAL A 531 10.72 -4.08 19.12
C VAL A 531 10.66 -2.69 19.75
N ALA A 532 11.33 -1.68 19.16
CA ALA A 532 11.27 -0.32 19.66
C ALA A 532 9.83 0.22 19.64
N GLY A 533 9.07 -0.06 18.59
CA GLY A 533 7.66 0.29 18.50
C GLY A 533 6.82 -0.37 19.60
N LEU A 534 6.99 -1.67 19.82
CA LEU A 534 6.25 -2.40 20.85
C LEU A 534 6.64 -2.00 22.28
N LEU A 535 7.89 -1.58 22.51
CA LEU A 535 8.35 -1.08 23.81
C LEU A 535 7.94 0.37 24.07
N ALA A 536 7.72 1.19 23.03
CA ALA A 536 7.40 2.61 23.19
C ALA A 536 6.26 2.92 24.18
N PRO A 537 5.10 2.21 24.16
CA PRO A 537 4.06 2.44 25.16
C PRO A 537 4.34 1.85 26.55
N LEU A 538 5.36 1.00 26.69
CA LEU A 538 5.66 0.27 27.94
C LEU A 538 6.82 0.89 28.72
N ASP A 539 7.87 1.28 28.00
CA ASP A 539 9.14 1.79 28.52
C ASP A 539 9.81 2.62 27.42
N SER A 540 9.49 3.90 27.37
CA SER A 540 9.95 4.82 26.32
C SER A 540 11.47 5.00 26.32
N THR A 541 12.10 4.97 27.51
CA THR A 541 13.56 5.07 27.65
C THR A 541 14.24 3.87 27.00
N ARG A 542 13.79 2.65 27.32
CA ARG A 542 14.31 1.42 26.70
C ARG A 542 14.02 1.40 25.20
N ALA A 543 12.82 1.77 24.78
CA ALA A 543 12.43 1.86 23.38
C ALA A 543 13.35 2.80 22.58
N PHE A 544 13.73 3.94 23.14
CA PHE A 544 14.66 4.88 22.51
C PHE A 544 16.05 4.26 22.32
N HIS A 545 16.56 3.54 23.32
CA HIS A 545 17.82 2.80 23.18
C HIS A 545 17.75 1.77 22.05
N ILE A 546 16.67 0.99 21.97
CA ILE A 546 16.50 0.00 20.90
C ILE A 546 16.33 0.67 19.53
N LEU A 547 15.68 1.83 19.45
CA LEU A 547 15.57 2.60 18.22
C LEU A 547 16.96 3.04 17.70
N MET A 548 17.87 3.43 18.59
CA MET A 548 19.25 3.76 18.23
C MET A 548 19.99 2.55 17.65
N GLU A 549 19.81 1.37 18.27
CA GLU A 549 20.34 0.10 17.75
C GLU A 549 19.72 -0.26 16.39
N ALA A 550 18.43 0.01 16.17
CA ALA A 550 17.76 -0.20 14.90
C ALA A 550 18.39 0.64 13.78
N ILE A 551 18.68 1.91 14.05
CA ILE A 551 19.30 2.83 13.10
C ILE A 551 20.74 2.43 12.81
N GLN A 552 21.49 2.02 13.83
CA GLN A 552 22.83 1.50 13.64
C GLN A 552 22.80 0.22 12.79
N ALA A 553 21.90 -0.72 13.08
CA ALA A 553 21.72 -1.93 12.30
C ALA A 553 21.33 -1.62 10.85
N ALA A 554 20.45 -0.65 10.61
CA ALA A 554 20.08 -0.22 9.26
C ALA A 554 21.28 0.37 8.50
N ASN A 555 22.13 1.14 9.16
CA ASN A 555 23.33 1.74 8.57
C ASN A 555 24.45 0.74 8.28
N GLU A 556 24.49 -0.38 9.03
CA GLU A 556 25.46 -1.47 8.88
C GLU A 556 24.96 -2.59 7.96
N ALA A 557 23.67 -2.59 7.59
CA ALA A 557 23.06 -3.65 6.83
C ALA A 557 23.68 -3.78 5.43
N GLY A 558 24.17 -4.97 5.11
CA GLY A 558 24.50 -5.38 3.74
C GLY A 558 23.26 -5.90 3.02
N PRO A 559 23.30 -6.03 1.67
CA PRO A 559 22.24 -6.71 0.95
C PRO A 559 22.12 -8.15 1.43
N GLU A 560 20.90 -8.62 1.68
CA GLU A 560 20.66 -10.03 1.99
C GLU A 560 20.92 -10.86 0.72
N GLU A 561 21.69 -11.95 0.83
CA GLU A 561 22.02 -12.80 -0.32
C GLU A 561 20.71 -13.31 -0.96
N LYS A 562 20.46 -12.90 -2.21
CA LYS A 562 19.30 -13.35 -2.96
C LYS A 562 19.53 -14.82 -3.31
N VAL A 563 18.91 -15.72 -2.55
CA VAL A 563 18.73 -17.10 -3.00
C VAL A 563 17.94 -17.01 -4.30
N ASP A 564 18.49 -17.51 -5.40
CA ASP A 564 17.84 -17.44 -6.71
C ASP A 564 16.66 -18.43 -6.71
N VAL A 565 15.51 -17.97 -6.20
CA VAL A 565 14.27 -18.76 -6.13
C VAL A 565 13.76 -19.12 -7.54
N ARG A 566 14.36 -18.55 -8.59
CA ARG A 566 14.14 -18.96 -10.00
C ARG A 566 14.83 -20.26 -10.37
N ASP A 567 15.61 -20.88 -9.48
CA ASP A 567 15.90 -22.30 -9.65
C ASP A 567 14.57 -23.03 -9.75
N GLU A 568 14.31 -23.61 -10.92
CA GLU A 568 13.11 -24.37 -11.30
C GLU A 568 12.78 -25.53 -10.34
N VAL A 569 13.58 -25.71 -9.29
CA VAL A 569 13.47 -26.68 -8.21
C VAL A 569 12.30 -26.34 -7.29
N PHE A 570 11.95 -25.06 -7.06
CA PHE A 570 11.01 -24.69 -5.99
C PHE A 570 9.55 -24.48 -6.41
N GLY A 571 9.23 -24.64 -7.70
CA GLY A 571 7.86 -24.79 -8.20
C GLY A 571 6.81 -23.84 -7.62
N GLY A 572 6.87 -22.53 -7.94
CA GLY A 572 5.75 -21.57 -7.96
C GLY A 572 4.89 -21.30 -6.70
N VAL A 573 4.86 -22.18 -5.70
CA VAL A 573 3.96 -22.11 -4.53
C VAL A 573 4.80 -21.81 -3.30
N LEU A 574 5.28 -20.56 -3.23
CA LEU A 574 5.91 -19.98 -2.06
C LEU A 574 5.01 -18.88 -1.55
N PHE A 575 3.90 -19.25 -0.90
CA PHE A 575 3.00 -18.24 -0.35
C PHE A 575 2.54 -18.61 1.06
N THR A 576 3.42 -18.39 2.02
CA THR A 576 2.96 -17.83 3.29
C THR A 576 3.06 -16.30 3.16
N PRO A 577 1.94 -15.57 3.13
CA PRO A 577 2.00 -14.11 3.16
C PRO A 577 2.62 -13.64 4.49
N GLY A 578 3.41 -12.57 4.44
CA GLY A 578 3.96 -11.91 5.62
C GLY A 578 5.47 -12.04 5.81
N LYS A 579 6.01 -11.36 6.84
CA LYS A 579 7.45 -11.15 7.02
C LYS A 579 8.23 -12.38 7.55
N LEU A 580 7.53 -13.42 8.01
CA LEU A 580 8.15 -14.74 8.29
C LEU A 580 8.44 -15.57 7.06
N SER A 581 7.87 -15.21 5.91
CA SER A 581 8.10 -15.98 4.69
C SER A 581 9.60 -16.17 4.45
N LEU A 582 9.98 -17.38 4.03
CA LEU A 582 11.36 -17.66 3.63
C LEU A 582 11.80 -16.78 2.44
N THR A 583 10.83 -16.33 1.64
CA THR A 583 11.04 -15.43 0.50
C THR A 583 11.04 -13.96 0.88
N TYR A 584 10.64 -13.60 2.11
CA TYR A 584 10.71 -12.22 2.56
C TYR A 584 12.16 -11.81 2.76
N ARG A 585 12.57 -10.74 2.09
CA ARG A 585 13.93 -10.22 2.06
C ARG A 585 13.82 -8.70 1.99
N PRO A 586 13.64 -8.03 3.14
CA PRO A 586 13.46 -6.58 3.11
C PRO A 586 14.74 -5.94 2.57
N GLU A 587 14.59 -5.04 1.61
CA GLU A 587 15.65 -4.07 1.33
C GLU A 587 15.60 -2.97 2.41
N ILE A 588 16.73 -2.28 2.69
CA ILE A 588 16.75 -1.18 3.69
C ILE A 588 15.68 -0.13 3.36
N GLU A 589 15.49 0.10 2.07
CA GLU A 589 14.54 1.01 1.48
C GLU A 589 13.08 0.52 1.54
N GLU A 590 12.86 -0.74 1.87
CA GLU A 590 11.54 -1.37 1.99
C GLU A 590 11.13 -1.62 3.45
N ILE A 591 12.02 -1.36 4.41
CA ILE A 591 11.69 -1.49 5.84
C ILE A 591 10.48 -0.61 6.15
N GLU A 592 9.43 -1.25 6.65
CA GLU A 592 8.25 -0.59 7.17
C GLU A 592 8.56 -0.12 8.59
N LEU A 593 8.48 1.18 8.82
CA LEU A 593 8.66 1.75 10.14
C LEU A 593 7.34 1.64 10.91
N PRO A 594 7.31 1.06 12.12
CA PRO A 594 6.11 1.02 12.93
C PRO A 594 5.62 2.44 13.24
N ALA A 595 4.32 2.57 13.51
CA ALA A 595 3.72 3.86 13.88
C ALA A 595 3.85 4.13 15.39
N GLU A 596 4.16 3.14 16.20
CA GLU A 596 4.28 3.23 17.65
C GLU A 596 5.50 4.03 18.14
N PRO A 597 6.65 4.10 17.43
CA PRO A 597 7.70 5.08 17.71
C PRO A 597 7.23 6.53 17.68
N LEU A 598 6.05 6.83 17.10
CA LEU A 598 5.42 8.14 17.22
C LEU A 598 5.06 8.51 18.67
N LEU A 599 4.91 7.52 19.56
CA LEU A 599 4.75 7.79 20.99
C LEU A 599 6.02 8.40 21.60
N LEU A 600 7.19 7.98 21.13
CA LEU A 600 8.47 8.58 21.56
C LEU A 600 8.57 10.03 21.10
N ALA A 601 8.02 10.34 19.93
CA ALA A 601 7.96 11.70 19.42
C ALA A 601 7.06 12.64 20.25
N ARG A 602 6.04 12.10 20.94
CA ARG A 602 5.21 12.89 21.85
C ARG A 602 5.95 13.26 23.14
N GLU A 603 6.84 12.38 23.60
CA GLU A 603 7.65 12.63 24.79
C GLU A 603 8.80 13.59 24.50
N ASP A 604 9.56 13.34 23.42
CA ASP A 604 10.69 14.18 23.03
C ASP A 604 10.86 14.24 21.50
N PRO A 605 10.13 15.15 20.80
CA PRO A 605 10.19 15.28 19.35
C PRO A 605 11.56 15.74 18.87
N TYR A 606 12.31 16.48 19.71
CA TYR A 606 13.64 16.97 19.37
C TYR A 606 14.66 15.84 19.32
N MET A 607 14.66 14.95 20.31
CA MET A 607 15.55 13.80 20.34
C MET A 607 15.23 12.83 19.20
N VAL A 608 13.95 12.55 18.94
CA VAL A 608 13.55 11.70 17.80
C VAL A 608 14.00 12.29 16.46
N ARG A 609 13.89 13.62 16.30
CA ARG A 609 14.43 14.33 15.12
C ARG A 609 15.95 14.25 15.03
N LEU A 610 16.69 14.45 16.12
CA LEU A 610 18.15 14.34 16.13
C LEU A 610 18.63 12.94 15.74
N VAL A 611 17.89 11.92 16.17
CA VAL A 611 18.17 10.52 15.88
C VAL A 611 17.93 10.17 14.42
N SER A 612 16.91 10.74 13.78
CA SER A 612 16.62 10.52 12.36
C SER A 612 17.79 10.94 11.46
N TRP A 613 18.54 11.99 11.84
CA TRP A 613 19.71 12.46 11.11
C TRP A 613 20.89 11.47 11.10
N ARG A 614 20.88 10.48 11.99
CA ARG A 614 21.87 9.39 11.99
C ARG A 614 21.56 8.32 10.94
N ILE A 615 20.36 8.30 10.36
CA ILE A 615 20.00 7.37 9.29
C ILE A 615 20.73 7.78 8.00
N ARG A 616 21.50 6.87 7.42
CA ARG A 616 22.29 7.11 6.20
C ARG A 616 21.44 7.08 4.93
N SER A 617 20.47 6.17 4.86
CA SER A 617 19.56 6.06 3.71
C SER A 617 18.63 7.27 3.65
N PRO A 618 18.66 8.08 2.57
CA PRO A 618 17.76 9.22 2.43
C PRO A 618 16.29 8.82 2.47
N LEU A 619 15.92 7.70 1.83
CA LEU A 619 14.55 7.22 1.79
C LEU A 619 14.05 6.81 3.18
N LEU A 620 14.84 6.01 3.91
CA LEU A 620 14.46 5.59 5.27
C LEU A 620 14.38 6.79 6.21
N ARG A 621 15.32 7.74 6.10
CA ARG A 621 15.30 8.99 6.86
C ARG A 621 14.06 9.84 6.54
N SER A 622 13.72 10.02 5.26
CA SER A 622 12.51 10.71 4.84
C SER A 622 11.24 10.06 5.39
N ARG A 623 11.13 8.73 5.36
CA ARG A 623 9.99 8.01 5.95
C ARG A 623 9.89 8.23 7.45
N PHE A 624 11.04 8.19 8.14
CA PHE A 624 11.10 8.43 9.58
C PHE A 624 10.67 9.86 9.94
N LEU A 625 11.20 10.86 9.23
CA LEU A 625 10.81 12.26 9.40
C LEU A 625 9.33 12.50 9.07
N LEU A 626 8.81 11.81 8.05
CA LEU A 626 7.40 11.91 7.66
C LEU A 626 6.47 11.32 8.74
N LEU A 627 6.86 10.22 9.36
CA LEU A 627 6.17 9.67 10.52
C LEU A 627 6.14 10.70 11.65
N LEU A 628 7.29 11.27 12.02
CA LEU A 628 7.38 12.32 13.03
C LEU A 628 6.47 13.52 12.71
N ALA A 629 6.47 13.96 11.44
CA ALA A 629 5.60 15.05 10.99
C ALA A 629 4.12 14.70 11.11
N ARG A 630 3.73 13.46 10.79
CA ARG A 630 2.35 13.00 10.95
C ARG A 630 1.89 13.07 12.41
N ALA A 631 2.73 12.67 13.36
CA ALA A 631 2.39 12.76 14.79
C ALA A 631 2.18 14.21 15.24
N LEU A 632 3.09 15.13 14.87
CA LEU A 632 2.93 16.54 15.22
C LEU A 632 1.67 17.15 14.60
N VAL A 633 1.35 16.82 13.35
CA VAL A 633 0.11 17.27 12.69
C VAL A 633 -1.12 16.73 13.41
N GLU A 634 -1.11 15.46 13.83
CA GLU A 634 -2.22 14.86 14.57
C GLU A 634 -2.43 15.54 15.93
N ASP A 635 -1.34 15.86 16.63
CA ASP A 635 -1.41 16.55 17.91
C ASP A 635 -1.95 17.98 17.74
N VAL A 636 -1.54 18.72 16.71
CA VAL A 636 -2.11 20.04 16.35
C VAL A 636 -3.61 19.95 16.09
N ARG A 637 -4.07 18.90 15.39
CA ARG A 637 -5.51 18.69 15.14
C ARG A 637 -6.30 18.41 16.42
N LYS A 638 -5.71 17.69 17.38
CA LYS A 638 -6.35 17.37 18.66
C LYS A 638 -6.41 18.57 19.60
N THR A 639 -5.43 19.46 19.54
CA THR A 639 -5.40 20.66 20.41
C THR A 639 -6.16 21.85 19.84
N GLY A 640 -6.36 21.91 18.51
CA GLY A 640 -7.00 23.04 17.83
C GLY A 640 -8.47 22.84 17.43
N GLY A 641 -9.05 21.66 17.68
CA GLY A 641 -10.48 21.38 17.48
C GLY A 641 -11.17 21.20 18.81
#